data_AF-A0A849Z618-F1
#
_entry.id   AF-A0A849Z618-F1
#
_cell.length_a   1.000
_cell.length_b   1.000
_cell.length_c   1.000
_cell.angle_alpha   90.00
_cell.angle_beta   90.00
_cell.angle_gamma   90.00
#
_symmetry.space_group_name_H-M   'P 1'
#
loop_
_entity.id
_entity.type
_entity.pdbx_description
1 polymer ?
#
loop_
_entity_poly.entity_id
_entity_poly.type
_entity_poly.pdbx_seq_one_letter_code
_entity_poly.pdbx_strand_id
1 'polypeptide(L)'
;MTPRFSLTSSGVPAGARVAGFHGVERVGRCYGFDVDLVTLGEDIDVEDAVGSRATLTIAASGQMPMPVHGILADVEHVRAVTATEGAPITSSLYRARMVPALWFLGLTRHSRIFTNLSVVDLIRQVLELEGISSEDFEFRLARTYEPEAHICQYDESSLDFLLRWIEREGLCFHFEHDLDRPGELLVFTDDKHFLERAPGLFAPVPYRPQPGDWSAGAHFDHVSARKTSTAAFVRGADYDYAKPTLDVSAVAPVTRGLVGEQSPWKNRAFTPDEARHLARVRAEALHANALAFRMAGPAHHLRSGRTFEIGEHPTAEYNTSYLAIAVEHTGRNESLLESWGVTRGKAGDDDYRADVRAIPARAQYRLEPTTPWPRVDGIENGVVDGPKDSEYAQIDAQGRYLLKMKFDEGSLREGKASTWVRMMQPHGGGTEGFHFPLRKGTEVACVFLGGDPDRPVIVGVVPNALTPSPVIDGNNTQNVLRTGGGTYMQIEDQQGTKFASLLCPYTTGMESELYLGNPRPNGSTALTVPSGPQRSQVGEFAVPISEPTMHLRTTGVGMVSAMGALDLGAGGPLQLESDSSITVYAPLFSQQTSGAHVVHIGGTCNETTDGSWTHGVSGAVDQLYASHHSLFVGESSAQTYGQGLFVTVGTGDESHDVTSSFWLRTAVDANINARQTVRIVGKTEVDVFSPSKIELSTGGGASIVLEHDTIKLKAKFIQIEATSNAKVTAADSLQMFAGVIDVQAMSGDLSLRGEVIDVQAMSGDLALRGGPMVKINT
;
A
#
# COMPACT_ATOMS: atom_id res chain seq x y z
N MET A 1 48.70 -70.73 -4.52
CA MET A 1 48.92 -69.43 -5.19
C MET A 1 47.71 -68.56 -4.90
N THR A 2 47.91 -67.37 -4.38
CA THR A 2 46.83 -66.38 -4.20
C THR A 2 46.30 -66.00 -5.58
N PRO A 3 44.98 -66.04 -5.82
CA PRO A 3 44.42 -65.64 -7.11
C PRO A 3 44.76 -64.17 -7.40
N ARG A 4 45.10 -63.88 -8.67
CA ARG A 4 45.47 -62.51 -9.11
C ARG A 4 44.32 -61.52 -8.94
N PHE A 5 43.09 -62.00 -9.10
CA PHE A 5 41.86 -61.23 -8.86
C PHE A 5 40.92 -62.06 -7.99
N SER A 6 40.31 -61.43 -7.00
CA SER A 6 39.31 -62.05 -6.13
C SER A 6 38.22 -61.04 -5.78
N LEU A 7 36.99 -61.52 -5.63
CA LEU A 7 35.86 -60.73 -5.14
C LEU A 7 35.37 -61.34 -3.82
N THR A 8 35.26 -60.53 -2.78
CA THR A 8 34.70 -60.95 -1.49
C THR A 8 33.39 -60.19 -1.26
N SER A 9 32.29 -60.89 -0.98
CA SER A 9 30.99 -60.31 -0.65
C SER A 9 30.15 -61.33 0.13
N SER A 10 29.21 -60.87 0.95
CA SER A 10 28.21 -61.76 1.59
C SER A 10 27.19 -62.32 0.59
N GLY A 11 26.95 -61.61 -0.53
CA GLY A 11 26.03 -62.03 -1.58
C GLY A 11 26.67 -62.93 -2.64
N VAL A 12 27.95 -63.27 -2.50
CA VAL A 12 28.69 -64.10 -3.47
C VAL A 12 29.34 -65.27 -2.73
N PRO A 13 29.15 -66.53 -3.19
CA PRO A 13 29.79 -67.69 -2.59
C PRO A 13 31.30 -67.56 -2.51
N ALA A 14 31.91 -68.03 -1.41
CA ALA A 14 33.36 -67.98 -1.21
C ALA A 14 34.16 -68.76 -2.27
N GLY A 15 33.52 -69.71 -2.96
CA GLY A 15 34.10 -70.47 -4.07
C GLY A 15 34.09 -69.75 -5.43
N ALA A 16 33.45 -68.58 -5.55
CA ALA A 16 33.39 -67.82 -6.79
C ALA A 16 34.78 -67.32 -7.22
N ARG A 17 35.05 -67.38 -8.53
CA ARG A 17 36.32 -66.96 -9.11
C ARG A 17 36.09 -65.80 -10.09
N VAL A 18 36.94 -64.78 -10.01
CA VAL A 18 36.91 -63.67 -10.96
C VAL A 18 37.53 -64.13 -12.29
N ALA A 19 36.72 -64.20 -13.34
CA ALA A 19 37.17 -64.50 -14.70
C ALA A 19 37.73 -63.25 -15.39
N GLY A 20 37.14 -62.08 -15.15
CA GLY A 20 37.64 -60.82 -15.65
C GLY A 20 36.84 -59.64 -15.11
N PHE A 21 37.32 -58.42 -15.34
CA PHE A 21 36.58 -57.22 -14.99
C PHE A 21 36.96 -56.05 -15.89
N HIS A 22 36.08 -55.06 -15.94
CA HIS A 22 36.29 -53.75 -16.54
C HIS A 22 35.78 -52.72 -15.55
N GLY A 23 36.64 -51.81 -15.14
CA GLY A 23 36.33 -50.78 -14.18
C GLY A 23 36.67 -49.41 -14.70
N VAL A 24 35.84 -48.43 -14.42
CA VAL A 24 36.13 -47.03 -14.73
C VAL A 24 35.97 -46.22 -13.45
N GLU A 25 37.00 -45.47 -13.11
CA GLU A 25 36.97 -44.48 -12.04
C GLU A 25 37.42 -43.11 -12.57
N ARG A 26 36.80 -42.03 -12.08
CA ARG A 26 37.12 -40.66 -12.50
C ARG A 26 36.94 -39.72 -11.33
N VAL A 27 37.80 -38.71 -11.24
CA VAL A 27 37.63 -37.64 -10.26
C VAL A 27 36.29 -36.95 -10.51
N GLY A 28 35.50 -36.80 -9.45
CA GLY A 28 34.17 -36.19 -9.46
C GLY A 28 33.06 -37.02 -10.08
N ARG A 29 33.26 -38.33 -10.30
CA ARG A 29 32.20 -39.24 -10.78
C ARG A 29 32.23 -40.54 -9.98
N CYS A 30 31.07 -41.18 -9.83
CA CYS A 30 31.00 -42.52 -9.25
C CYS A 30 31.77 -43.52 -10.12
N TYR A 31 32.61 -44.36 -9.51
CA TYR A 31 33.23 -45.46 -10.22
C TYR A 31 32.21 -46.57 -10.52
N GLY A 32 32.54 -47.44 -11.46
CA GLY A 32 31.76 -48.65 -11.74
C GLY A 32 32.66 -49.76 -12.25
N PHE A 33 32.52 -50.95 -11.67
CA PHE A 33 33.27 -52.15 -12.04
C PHE A 33 32.31 -53.26 -12.43
N ASP A 34 32.31 -53.65 -13.70
CA ASP A 34 31.61 -54.83 -14.17
C ASP A 34 32.55 -56.04 -14.01
N VAL A 35 32.21 -56.98 -13.13
CA VAL A 35 33.04 -58.15 -12.75
C VAL A 35 32.35 -59.42 -13.24
N ASP A 36 33.07 -60.23 -14.02
CA ASP A 36 32.60 -61.55 -14.44
C ASP A 36 33.05 -62.60 -13.40
N LEU A 37 32.08 -63.31 -12.82
CA LEU A 37 32.25 -64.30 -11.77
C LEU A 37 31.87 -65.68 -12.26
N VAL A 38 32.72 -66.67 -12.01
CA VAL A 38 32.44 -68.08 -12.27
C VAL A 38 32.26 -68.81 -10.95
N THR A 39 31.13 -69.45 -10.75
CA THR A 39 30.87 -70.31 -9.60
C THR A 39 30.98 -71.79 -9.96
N LEU A 40 31.26 -72.63 -8.96
CA LEU A 40 31.35 -74.09 -9.09
C LEU A 40 30.42 -74.72 -8.05
N GLY A 41 29.33 -75.34 -8.51
CA GLY A 41 28.37 -76.09 -7.68
C GLY A 41 27.44 -75.28 -6.77
N GLU A 42 27.79 -74.03 -6.40
CA GLU A 42 26.96 -73.11 -5.62
C GLU A 42 26.63 -71.87 -6.47
N ASP A 43 25.35 -71.62 -6.71
CA ASP A 43 24.89 -70.48 -7.52
C ASP A 43 24.77 -69.21 -6.67
N ILE A 44 24.89 -68.05 -7.33
CA ILE A 44 24.59 -66.75 -6.72
C ILE A 44 23.08 -66.56 -6.76
N ASP A 45 22.47 -66.32 -5.59
CA ASP A 45 21.13 -65.76 -5.51
C ASP A 45 21.19 -64.29 -5.92
N VAL A 46 20.69 -63.99 -7.12
CA VAL A 46 20.80 -62.66 -7.71
C VAL A 46 19.99 -61.61 -6.94
N GLU A 47 18.90 -62.00 -6.28
CA GLU A 47 18.05 -61.07 -5.52
C GLU A 47 18.76 -60.67 -4.21
N ASP A 48 19.27 -61.65 -3.48
CA ASP A 48 20.01 -61.44 -2.23
C ASP A 48 21.41 -60.82 -2.45
N ALA A 49 21.99 -60.98 -3.64
CA ALA A 49 23.30 -60.42 -3.96
C ALA A 49 23.28 -58.90 -4.18
N VAL A 50 22.21 -58.37 -4.76
CA VAL A 50 22.08 -56.92 -5.00
C VAL A 50 21.97 -56.18 -3.66
N GLY A 51 22.70 -55.08 -3.52
CA GLY A 51 22.81 -54.30 -2.29
C GLY A 51 23.86 -54.82 -1.30
N SER A 52 24.44 -56.00 -1.52
CA SER A 52 25.53 -56.51 -0.69
C SER A 52 26.83 -55.74 -0.93
N ARG A 53 27.58 -55.49 0.15
CA ARG A 53 28.93 -54.92 0.05
C ARG A 53 29.87 -55.93 -0.60
N ALA A 54 30.75 -55.45 -1.46
CA ALA A 54 31.73 -56.26 -2.17
C ALA A 54 33.10 -55.58 -2.18
N THR A 55 34.16 -56.38 -2.27
CA THR A 55 35.54 -55.90 -2.42
C THR A 55 36.23 -56.70 -3.52
N LEU A 56 36.58 -56.03 -4.61
CA LEU A 56 37.42 -56.56 -5.67
C LEU A 56 38.89 -56.29 -5.32
N THR A 57 39.68 -57.33 -5.17
CA THR A 57 41.13 -57.22 -4.89
C THR A 57 41.93 -57.52 -6.14
N ILE A 58 42.79 -56.58 -6.52
CA ILE A 58 43.73 -56.68 -7.65
C ILE A 58 45.13 -56.94 -7.07
N ALA A 59 45.61 -58.17 -7.19
CA ALA A 59 46.92 -58.58 -6.70
C ALA A 59 47.93 -58.72 -7.85
N ALA A 60 49.19 -58.36 -7.59
CA ALA A 60 50.31 -58.64 -8.47
C ALA A 60 51.45 -59.30 -7.65
N SER A 61 52.19 -60.22 -8.27
CA SER A 61 53.22 -60.99 -7.55
C SER A 61 54.28 -60.09 -6.93
N GLY A 62 54.46 -60.19 -5.61
CA GLY A 62 55.43 -59.38 -4.86
C GLY A 62 55.06 -57.90 -4.69
N GLN A 63 53.84 -57.50 -5.04
CA GLN A 63 53.33 -56.13 -4.90
C GLN A 63 52.14 -56.09 -3.93
N MET A 64 51.84 -54.90 -3.41
CA MET A 64 50.74 -54.71 -2.47
C MET A 64 49.39 -54.95 -3.18
N PRO A 65 48.49 -55.77 -2.63
CA PRO A 65 47.16 -55.95 -3.21
C PRO A 65 46.38 -54.65 -3.15
N MET A 66 45.64 -54.34 -4.22
CA MET A 66 44.87 -53.10 -4.31
C MET A 66 43.38 -53.41 -4.21
N PRO A 67 42.70 -53.00 -3.13
CA PRO A 67 41.26 -53.19 -2.99
C PRO A 67 40.50 -52.16 -3.84
N VAL A 68 39.29 -52.54 -4.22
CA VAL A 68 38.22 -51.67 -4.69
C VAL A 68 36.98 -52.12 -3.96
N HIS A 69 36.53 -51.30 -3.02
CA HIS A 69 35.27 -51.55 -2.30
C HIS A 69 34.10 -51.07 -3.15
N GLY A 70 32.90 -51.52 -2.82
CA GLY A 70 31.66 -50.99 -3.34
C GLY A 70 30.47 -51.86 -2.94
N ILE A 71 29.36 -51.65 -3.64
CA ILE A 71 28.10 -52.35 -3.44
C ILE A 71 27.67 -52.93 -4.79
N LEU A 72 27.15 -54.16 -4.78
CA LEU A 72 26.62 -54.78 -6.00
C LEU A 72 25.28 -54.10 -6.36
N ALA A 73 25.25 -53.34 -7.45
CA ALA A 73 24.04 -52.64 -7.92
C ALA A 73 23.26 -53.43 -8.97
N ASP A 74 23.91 -54.37 -9.65
CA ASP A 74 23.31 -55.22 -10.68
C ASP A 74 24.04 -56.57 -10.69
N VAL A 75 23.31 -57.66 -10.84
CA VAL A 75 23.85 -59.02 -10.96
C VAL A 75 23.07 -59.78 -12.02
N GLU A 76 23.72 -60.06 -13.13
CA GLU A 76 23.18 -60.81 -14.26
C GLU A 76 23.68 -62.26 -14.20
N HIS A 77 22.77 -63.24 -14.22
CA HIS A 77 23.13 -64.62 -14.50
C HIS A 77 23.24 -64.80 -16.03
N VAL A 78 24.47 -64.88 -16.53
CA VAL A 78 24.76 -64.87 -17.98
C VAL A 78 24.49 -66.25 -18.59
N ARG A 79 25.00 -67.32 -17.97
CA ARG A 79 24.81 -68.70 -18.43
C ARG A 79 25.21 -69.73 -17.38
N ALA A 80 24.57 -70.89 -17.43
CA ALA A 80 24.92 -72.08 -16.64
C ALA A 80 25.42 -73.22 -17.54
N VAL A 81 26.29 -74.06 -16.99
CA VAL A 81 26.81 -75.28 -17.63
C VAL A 81 26.48 -76.47 -16.74
N THR A 82 25.89 -77.51 -17.34
CA THR A 82 25.62 -78.80 -16.71
C THR A 82 26.59 -79.86 -17.25
N ALA A 83 26.88 -80.90 -16.47
CA ALA A 83 27.74 -82.00 -16.92
C ALA A 83 27.14 -82.80 -18.08
N THR A 84 25.80 -82.94 -18.08
CA THR A 84 25.00 -83.60 -19.12
C THR A 84 23.60 -82.95 -19.15
N GLU A 85 22.86 -83.13 -20.24
CA GLU A 85 21.50 -82.62 -20.38
C GLU A 85 20.57 -83.19 -19.28
N GLY A 86 19.97 -82.32 -18.47
CA GLY A 86 19.14 -82.70 -17.30
C GLY A 86 19.90 -82.92 -15.98
N ALA A 87 21.24 -82.82 -15.95
CA ALA A 87 22.02 -82.85 -14.72
C ALA A 87 21.96 -81.52 -13.94
N PRO A 88 22.27 -81.52 -12.62
CA PRO A 88 22.42 -80.28 -11.86
C PRO A 88 23.47 -79.35 -12.50
N ILE A 89 23.29 -78.05 -12.28
CA ILE A 89 24.26 -77.02 -12.68
C ILE A 89 25.60 -77.34 -12.04
N THR A 90 26.63 -77.47 -12.87
CA THR A 90 28.01 -77.70 -12.40
C THR A 90 28.75 -76.38 -12.18
N SER A 91 28.42 -75.37 -12.97
CA SER A 91 29.05 -74.07 -12.91
C SER A 91 28.22 -73.02 -13.62
N SER A 92 28.33 -71.78 -13.17
CA SER A 92 27.56 -70.65 -13.69
C SER A 92 28.47 -69.44 -13.87
N LEU A 93 28.17 -68.63 -14.89
CA LEU A 93 28.81 -67.35 -15.14
C LEU A 93 27.83 -66.23 -14.81
N TYR A 94 28.28 -65.33 -13.94
CA TYR A 94 27.57 -64.12 -13.55
C TYR A 94 28.34 -62.88 -13.95
N ARG A 95 27.63 -61.77 -14.15
CA ARG A 95 28.20 -60.44 -14.28
C ARG A 95 27.63 -59.56 -13.19
N ALA A 96 28.49 -59.07 -12.31
CA ALA A 96 28.10 -58.19 -11.22
C ALA A 96 28.67 -56.79 -11.43
N ARG A 97 27.83 -55.76 -11.32
CA ARG A 97 28.24 -54.36 -11.36
C ARG A 97 28.42 -53.83 -9.94
N MET A 98 29.64 -53.43 -9.61
CA MET A 98 30.00 -52.85 -8.33
C MET A 98 30.16 -51.32 -8.44
N VAL A 99 29.50 -50.57 -7.57
CA VAL A 99 29.44 -49.09 -7.57
C VAL A 99 29.64 -48.55 -6.13
N PRO A 100 29.98 -47.26 -5.94
CA PRO A 100 30.03 -46.66 -4.60
C PRO A 100 28.64 -46.43 -4.02
N ALA A 101 28.56 -46.27 -2.69
CA ALA A 101 27.35 -45.83 -1.99
C ALA A 101 26.77 -44.52 -2.57
N LEU A 102 27.64 -43.59 -2.98
CA LEU A 102 27.26 -42.32 -3.62
C LEU A 102 26.41 -42.52 -4.90
N TRP A 103 26.57 -43.63 -5.61
CA TRP A 103 25.84 -43.90 -6.85
C TRP A 103 24.32 -44.01 -6.63
N PHE A 104 23.90 -44.55 -5.48
CA PHE A 104 22.48 -44.74 -5.17
C PHE A 104 21.72 -43.43 -5.00
N LEU A 105 22.41 -42.33 -4.66
CA LEU A 105 21.81 -40.99 -4.63
C LEU A 105 21.35 -40.51 -6.02
N GLY A 106 21.82 -41.15 -7.10
CA GLY A 106 21.33 -40.92 -8.47
C GLY A 106 19.99 -41.60 -8.77
N LEU A 107 19.54 -42.52 -7.91
CA LEU A 107 18.24 -43.21 -8.02
C LEU A 107 17.14 -42.48 -7.25
N THR A 108 17.49 -41.46 -6.47
CA THR A 108 16.53 -40.68 -5.69
C THR A 108 16.04 -39.47 -6.48
N ARG A 109 14.95 -38.85 -6.03
CA ARG A 109 14.42 -37.62 -6.62
C ARG A 109 13.65 -36.85 -5.56
N HIS A 110 14.03 -35.60 -5.31
CA HIS A 110 13.51 -34.81 -4.20
C HIS A 110 13.32 -33.34 -4.56
N SER A 111 12.44 -32.68 -3.80
CA SER A 111 12.30 -31.23 -3.78
C SER A 111 12.40 -30.70 -2.36
N ARG A 112 13.52 -30.05 -2.02
CA ARG A 112 13.88 -29.63 -0.64
C ARG A 112 14.53 -28.26 -0.65
N ILE A 113 14.21 -27.44 0.34
CA ILE A 113 14.85 -26.13 0.55
C ILE A 113 15.74 -26.15 1.78
N PHE A 114 16.95 -25.67 1.59
CA PHE A 114 17.99 -25.47 2.59
C PHE A 114 18.30 -23.97 2.68
N THR A 115 18.43 -23.44 3.90
CA THR A 115 18.66 -22.00 4.13
C THR A 115 19.81 -21.78 5.09
N ASN A 116 20.65 -20.78 4.80
CA ASN A 116 21.78 -20.38 5.65
C ASN A 116 22.76 -21.51 5.93
N LEU A 117 23.12 -22.27 4.90
CA LEU A 117 24.11 -23.36 4.98
C LEU A 117 25.26 -23.10 4.01
N SER A 118 26.48 -23.40 4.45
CA SER A 118 27.62 -23.45 3.53
C SER A 118 27.44 -24.64 2.58
N VAL A 119 28.04 -24.58 1.39
CA VAL A 119 27.98 -25.71 0.43
C VAL A 119 28.58 -26.98 1.03
N VAL A 120 29.58 -26.88 1.91
CA VAL A 120 30.18 -28.03 2.60
C VAL A 120 29.19 -28.64 3.60
N ASP A 121 28.51 -27.81 4.38
CA ASP A 121 27.51 -28.30 5.33
C ASP A 121 26.28 -28.86 4.63
N LEU A 122 25.89 -28.28 3.49
CA LEU A 122 24.88 -28.82 2.60
C LEU A 122 25.27 -30.24 2.13
N ILE A 123 26.48 -30.41 1.59
CA ILE A 123 26.95 -31.72 1.12
C ILE A 123 26.89 -32.73 2.25
N ARG A 124 27.41 -32.39 3.43
CA ARG A 124 27.35 -33.25 4.62
C ARG A 124 25.91 -33.64 4.96
N GLN A 125 25.03 -32.66 5.08
CA GLN A 125 23.64 -32.89 5.48
C GLN A 125 22.90 -33.77 4.47
N VAL A 126 23.09 -33.56 3.16
CA VAL A 126 22.44 -34.38 2.13
C VAL A 126 22.99 -35.81 2.17
N LEU A 127 24.30 -36.01 2.28
CA LEU A 127 24.88 -37.36 2.38
C LEU A 127 24.30 -38.13 3.58
N GLU A 128 24.20 -37.49 4.74
CA GLU A 128 23.61 -38.09 5.95
C GLU A 128 22.11 -38.38 5.81
N LEU A 129 21.34 -37.46 5.19
CA LEU A 129 19.91 -37.68 4.91
C LEU A 129 19.67 -38.86 3.96
N GLU A 130 20.59 -39.11 3.03
CA GLU A 130 20.54 -40.21 2.07
C GLU A 130 21.18 -41.50 2.62
N GLY A 131 21.59 -41.52 3.89
CA GLY A 131 22.07 -42.71 4.60
C GLY A 131 23.58 -42.99 4.49
N ILE A 132 24.37 -42.05 3.98
CA ILE A 132 25.84 -42.14 3.99
C ILE A 132 26.36 -41.63 5.34
N SER A 133 27.08 -42.48 6.07
CA SER A 133 27.62 -42.16 7.39
C SER A 133 28.69 -41.07 7.31
N SER A 134 28.79 -40.23 8.35
CA SER A 134 29.84 -39.21 8.47
C SER A 134 31.25 -39.77 8.58
N GLU A 135 31.39 -41.08 8.86
CA GLU A 135 32.67 -41.79 8.81
C GLU A 135 33.09 -42.16 7.39
N ASP A 136 32.14 -42.23 6.44
CA ASP A 136 32.32 -42.68 5.05
C ASP A 136 32.69 -41.54 4.08
N PHE A 137 32.81 -40.29 4.57
CA PHE A 137 33.33 -39.18 3.79
C PHE A 137 34.19 -38.22 4.61
N GLU A 138 35.09 -37.51 3.92
CA GLU A 138 36.01 -36.54 4.51
C GLU A 138 36.13 -35.29 3.63
N PHE A 139 36.36 -34.14 4.26
CA PHE A 139 36.62 -32.88 3.59
C PHE A 139 38.07 -32.42 3.83
N ARG A 140 38.88 -32.42 2.77
CA ARG A 140 40.27 -31.92 2.77
C ARG A 140 40.34 -30.64 1.95
N LEU A 141 40.06 -29.51 2.61
CA LEU A 141 39.77 -28.21 1.98
C LEU A 141 40.78 -27.14 2.39
N ALA A 142 41.20 -26.31 1.45
CA ALA A 142 42.12 -25.19 1.68
C ALA A 142 41.39 -23.90 2.05
N ARG A 143 40.11 -23.78 1.69
CA ARG A 143 39.30 -22.58 1.91
C ARG A 143 38.12 -22.83 2.84
N THR A 144 37.59 -21.74 3.37
CA THR A 144 36.28 -21.68 4.01
C THR A 144 35.21 -21.37 2.97
N TYR A 145 33.99 -21.86 3.23
CA TYR A 145 32.83 -21.68 2.37
C TYR A 145 31.78 -20.88 3.13
N GLU A 146 31.39 -19.74 2.58
CA GLU A 146 30.37 -18.89 3.20
C GLU A 146 28.98 -19.51 3.06
N PRO A 147 28.07 -19.28 4.02
CA PRO A 147 26.69 -19.75 3.93
C PRO A 147 25.94 -19.13 2.76
N GLU A 148 25.25 -19.97 1.99
CA GLU A 148 24.28 -19.55 0.99
C GLU A 148 22.94 -19.31 1.67
N ALA A 149 22.30 -18.18 1.36
CA ALA A 149 21.05 -17.80 2.00
C ALA A 149 19.88 -18.72 1.62
N HIS A 150 19.91 -19.27 0.41
CA HIS A 150 18.86 -20.14 -0.14
C HIS A 150 19.45 -21.13 -1.14
N ILE A 151 19.16 -22.40 -0.93
CA ILE A 151 19.61 -23.52 -1.74
C ILE A 151 18.44 -24.50 -1.92
N CYS A 152 18.00 -24.69 -3.15
CA CYS A 152 16.84 -25.49 -3.50
C CYS A 152 17.27 -26.69 -4.33
N GLN A 153 16.96 -27.88 -3.84
CA GLN A 153 16.87 -29.09 -4.65
C GLN A 153 15.48 -29.10 -5.27
N TYR A 154 15.37 -29.22 -6.59
CA TYR A 154 14.06 -29.17 -7.27
C TYR A 154 13.95 -30.26 -8.31
N ASP A 155 13.11 -31.25 -8.03
CA ASP A 155 12.76 -32.37 -8.91
C ASP A 155 13.98 -33.05 -9.56
N GLU A 156 15.04 -33.21 -8.78
CA GLU A 156 16.34 -33.74 -9.21
C GLU A 156 16.87 -34.78 -8.21
N SER A 157 17.80 -35.63 -8.67
CA SER A 157 18.43 -36.62 -7.81
C SER A 157 19.35 -35.97 -6.78
N SER A 158 19.53 -36.60 -5.62
CA SER A 158 20.46 -36.07 -4.61
C SER A 158 21.90 -36.08 -5.12
N LEU A 159 22.25 -36.99 -6.04
CA LEU A 159 23.56 -36.98 -6.70
C LEU A 159 23.73 -35.76 -7.62
N ASP A 160 22.77 -35.48 -8.51
CA ASP A 160 22.85 -34.33 -9.41
C ASP A 160 22.86 -33.01 -8.64
N PHE A 161 22.05 -32.94 -7.57
CA PHE A 161 22.01 -31.81 -6.65
C PHE A 161 23.38 -31.50 -6.05
N LEU A 162 24.07 -32.52 -5.54
CA LEU A 162 25.42 -32.39 -5.01
C LEU A 162 26.42 -32.02 -6.11
N LEU A 163 26.38 -32.71 -7.25
CA LEU A 163 27.33 -32.52 -8.35
C LEU A 163 27.34 -31.09 -8.88
N ARG A 164 26.19 -30.48 -9.11
CA ARG A 164 26.13 -29.09 -9.62
C ARG A 164 26.67 -28.07 -8.63
N TRP A 165 26.56 -28.31 -7.32
CA TRP A 165 27.14 -27.44 -6.28
C TRP A 165 28.65 -27.66 -6.15
N ILE A 166 29.11 -28.91 -6.18
CA ILE A 166 30.53 -29.28 -6.21
C ILE A 166 31.19 -28.64 -7.44
N GLU A 167 30.58 -28.77 -8.61
CA GLU A 167 31.04 -28.17 -9.88
C GLU A 167 31.05 -26.63 -9.83
N ARG A 168 30.03 -25.98 -9.24
CA ARG A 168 29.98 -24.51 -9.10
C ARG A 168 31.10 -23.99 -8.21
N GLU A 169 31.29 -24.59 -7.04
CA GLU A 169 32.26 -24.15 -6.04
C GLU A 169 33.71 -24.54 -6.36
N GLY A 170 33.90 -25.35 -7.41
CA GLY A 170 35.20 -25.85 -7.80
C GLY A 170 35.73 -26.96 -6.90
N LEU A 171 34.87 -27.59 -6.12
CA LEU A 171 35.21 -28.81 -5.41
C LEU A 171 35.39 -29.95 -6.43
N CYS A 172 36.08 -31.00 -6.00
CA CYS A 172 36.08 -32.29 -6.65
C CYS A 172 36.09 -33.37 -5.58
N PHE A 173 35.83 -34.61 -5.96
CA PHE A 173 35.93 -35.74 -5.03
C PHE A 173 36.55 -36.95 -5.70
N HIS A 174 37.05 -37.85 -4.89
CA HIS A 174 37.54 -39.16 -5.31
C HIS A 174 37.29 -40.18 -4.20
N PHE A 175 37.57 -41.45 -4.50
CA PHE A 175 37.36 -42.55 -3.56
C PHE A 175 38.71 -43.12 -3.12
N GLU A 176 38.86 -43.29 -1.82
CA GLU A 176 39.99 -44.00 -1.24
C GLU A 176 39.54 -45.41 -0.82
N HIS A 177 40.38 -46.40 -1.10
CA HIS A 177 40.12 -47.81 -0.81
C HIS A 177 41.30 -48.35 0.00
N ASP A 178 41.09 -48.53 1.30
CA ASP A 178 42.12 -49.00 2.22
C ASP A 178 41.97 -50.48 2.53
N LEU A 179 43.08 -51.21 2.57
CA LEU A 179 43.06 -52.65 2.90
C LEU A 179 42.51 -52.93 4.31
N ASP A 180 42.74 -52.01 5.24
CA ASP A 180 42.41 -52.17 6.66
C ASP A 180 41.02 -51.63 7.02
N ARG A 181 40.34 -50.97 6.07
CA ARG A 181 39.02 -50.36 6.27
C ARG A 181 37.93 -51.15 5.52
N PRO A 182 36.79 -51.45 6.17
CA PRO A 182 35.63 -51.98 5.46
C PRO A 182 34.91 -50.86 4.69
N GLY A 183 35.10 -50.79 3.36
CA GLY A 183 34.37 -49.88 2.47
C GLY A 183 35.21 -48.74 1.93
N GLU A 184 34.65 -48.00 0.98
CA GLU A 184 35.25 -46.81 0.40
C GLU A 184 35.15 -45.58 1.30
N LEU A 185 36.13 -44.69 1.21
CA LEU A 185 36.06 -43.33 1.77
C LEU A 185 35.88 -42.32 0.64
N LEU A 186 34.82 -41.52 0.70
CA LEU A 186 34.57 -40.42 -0.24
C LEU A 186 35.29 -39.15 0.21
N VAL A 187 36.31 -38.71 -0.52
CA VAL A 187 37.12 -37.55 -0.13
C VAL A 187 36.83 -36.37 -1.04
N PHE A 188 36.33 -35.28 -0.45
CA PHE A 188 36.14 -33.99 -1.11
C PHE A 188 37.39 -33.11 -0.95
N THR A 189 37.79 -32.46 -2.04
CA THR A 189 38.92 -31.52 -2.03
C THR A 189 38.74 -30.37 -3.03
N ASP A 190 39.39 -29.24 -2.75
CA ASP A 190 39.38 -28.04 -3.59
C ASP A 190 40.79 -27.56 -3.97
N ASP A 191 41.84 -28.28 -3.59
CA ASP A 191 43.20 -27.86 -3.85
C ASP A 191 44.11 -29.06 -4.11
N LYS A 192 44.99 -28.90 -5.11
CA LYS A 192 45.93 -29.94 -5.51
C LYS A 192 46.88 -30.40 -4.40
N HIS A 193 47.09 -29.60 -3.34
CA HIS A 193 47.98 -29.98 -2.23
C HIS A 193 47.45 -31.14 -1.38
N PHE A 194 46.15 -31.43 -1.44
CA PHE A 194 45.57 -32.58 -0.74
C PHE A 194 45.55 -33.87 -1.58
N LEU A 195 46.04 -33.80 -2.82
CA LEU A 195 46.08 -34.95 -3.72
C LEU A 195 47.36 -35.76 -3.47
N GLU A 196 47.21 -36.86 -2.75
CA GLU A 196 48.31 -37.72 -2.33
C GLU A 196 48.82 -38.64 -3.44
N ARG A 197 50.02 -39.20 -3.26
CA ARG A 197 50.60 -40.18 -4.17
C ARG A 197 49.77 -41.48 -4.17
N ALA A 198 49.73 -42.16 -5.31
CA ALA A 198 49.09 -43.47 -5.44
C ALA A 198 49.67 -44.47 -4.41
N PRO A 199 48.82 -45.17 -3.63
CA PRO A 199 49.27 -46.15 -2.64
C PRO A 199 50.15 -47.25 -3.24
N GLY A 200 51.20 -47.66 -2.50
CA GLY A 200 52.13 -48.70 -2.93
C GLY A 200 53.11 -48.30 -4.05
N LEU A 201 53.03 -47.06 -4.57
CA LEU A 201 53.94 -46.55 -5.59
C LEU A 201 55.10 -45.75 -4.95
N PHE A 202 56.23 -46.42 -4.73
CA PHE A 202 57.40 -45.82 -4.06
C PHE A 202 58.43 -45.17 -5.00
N ALA A 203 58.34 -45.44 -6.31
CA ALA A 203 59.24 -44.93 -7.34
C ALA A 203 58.44 -44.48 -8.59
N PRO A 204 59.03 -43.64 -9.47
CA PRO A 204 58.42 -43.32 -10.76
C PRO A 204 58.12 -44.57 -11.58
N VAL A 205 56.97 -44.60 -12.26
CA VAL A 205 56.58 -45.69 -13.16
C VAL A 205 57.42 -45.58 -14.43
N PRO A 206 58.26 -46.58 -14.77
CA PRO A 206 59.11 -46.51 -15.94
C PRO A 206 58.30 -46.63 -17.24
N TYR A 207 58.76 -45.94 -18.29
CA TYR A 207 58.22 -46.09 -19.64
C TYR A 207 59.00 -47.17 -20.43
N ARG A 208 58.29 -48.23 -20.85
CA ARG A 208 58.83 -49.42 -21.52
C ARG A 208 58.00 -49.72 -22.78
N PRO A 209 58.26 -49.06 -23.92
CA PRO A 209 57.43 -49.21 -25.13
C PRO A 209 57.71 -50.48 -25.94
N GLN A 210 58.77 -51.25 -25.61
CA GLN A 210 59.13 -52.45 -26.35
C GLN A 210 58.41 -53.68 -25.78
N PRO A 211 57.75 -54.49 -26.61
CA PRO A 211 57.22 -55.79 -26.18
C PRO A 211 58.36 -56.70 -25.70
N GLY A 212 58.19 -57.40 -24.58
CA GLY A 212 59.18 -58.38 -24.09
C GLY A 212 59.90 -58.02 -22.79
N ASP A 213 59.85 -56.77 -22.32
CA ASP A 213 60.45 -56.34 -21.03
C ASP A 213 59.48 -56.59 -19.85
N TRP A 214 58.96 -57.81 -19.77
CA TRP A 214 57.85 -58.20 -18.87
C TRP A 214 58.30 -58.44 -17.41
N SER A 215 59.61 -58.44 -17.14
CA SER A 215 60.14 -58.55 -15.78
C SER A 215 59.98 -57.29 -14.93
N ALA A 216 59.55 -56.16 -15.54
CA ALA A 216 59.61 -54.84 -14.93
C ALA A 216 58.49 -54.52 -13.91
N GLY A 217 57.55 -55.43 -13.64
CA GLY A 217 56.42 -55.13 -12.75
C GLY A 217 55.55 -54.00 -13.33
N ALA A 218 55.22 -52.98 -12.52
CA ALA A 218 54.41 -51.85 -12.95
C ALA A 218 55.19 -50.91 -13.89
N HIS A 219 54.72 -50.73 -15.13
CA HIS A 219 55.32 -49.86 -16.14
C HIS A 219 54.24 -49.28 -17.09
N PHE A 220 54.63 -48.30 -17.93
CA PHE A 220 53.81 -47.81 -19.04
C PHE A 220 54.41 -48.21 -20.38
N ASP A 221 53.62 -48.87 -21.23
CA ASP A 221 53.98 -49.20 -22.62
C ASP A 221 53.53 -48.12 -23.61
N HIS A 222 52.59 -47.27 -23.21
CA HIS A 222 52.05 -46.20 -24.03
C HIS A 222 51.99 -44.90 -23.22
N VAL A 223 52.49 -43.81 -23.81
CA VAL A 223 52.33 -42.45 -23.30
C VAL A 223 52.05 -41.53 -24.49
N SER A 224 50.96 -40.78 -24.43
CA SER A 224 50.63 -39.74 -25.42
C SER A 224 50.14 -38.48 -24.72
N ALA A 225 50.42 -37.33 -25.33
CA ALA A 225 49.99 -36.02 -24.84
C ALA A 225 49.13 -35.32 -25.90
N ARG A 226 48.06 -34.66 -25.47
CA ARG A 226 47.18 -33.87 -26.33
C ARG A 226 46.93 -32.51 -25.69
N LYS A 227 47.18 -31.46 -26.46
CA LYS A 227 46.78 -30.09 -26.12
C LYS A 227 45.61 -29.64 -26.99
N THR A 228 44.51 -29.24 -26.37
CA THR A 228 43.30 -28.77 -27.03
C THR A 228 43.15 -27.25 -26.84
N SER A 229 42.61 -26.56 -27.84
CA SER A 229 42.33 -25.12 -27.75
C SER A 229 41.17 -24.85 -26.79
N THR A 230 41.24 -23.76 -26.04
CA THR A 230 40.23 -23.31 -25.08
C THR A 230 39.89 -21.84 -25.33
N ALA A 231 38.82 -21.34 -24.70
CA ALA A 231 38.58 -19.90 -24.68
C ALA A 231 39.76 -19.17 -24.00
N ALA A 232 40.02 -17.92 -24.38
CA ALA A 232 41.08 -17.14 -23.76
C ALA A 232 40.71 -16.66 -22.34
N PHE A 233 39.42 -16.34 -22.16
CA PHE A 233 38.88 -15.76 -20.92
C PHE A 233 37.52 -16.37 -20.55
N VAL A 234 37.21 -16.33 -19.26
CA VAL A 234 35.87 -16.56 -18.71
C VAL A 234 35.43 -15.31 -17.96
N ARG A 235 34.21 -14.83 -18.24
CA ARG A 235 33.56 -13.76 -17.50
C ARG A 235 32.47 -14.35 -16.61
N GLY A 236 32.51 -14.00 -15.33
CA GLY A 236 31.39 -14.15 -14.40
C GLY A 236 30.67 -12.82 -14.31
N ALA A 237 29.36 -12.81 -14.56
CA ALA A 237 28.50 -11.64 -14.34
C ALA A 237 27.13 -12.06 -13.79
N ASP A 238 26.55 -11.23 -12.92
CA ASP A 238 25.18 -11.37 -12.44
C ASP A 238 24.61 -10.00 -11.98
N TYR A 239 23.41 -10.03 -11.40
CA TYR A 239 22.73 -8.86 -10.85
C TYR A 239 22.15 -9.15 -9.47
N ASP A 240 22.49 -8.29 -8.50
CA ASP A 240 21.89 -8.26 -7.16
C ASP A 240 20.90 -7.08 -7.04
N TYR A 241 19.63 -7.40 -6.81
CA TYR A 241 18.60 -6.37 -6.64
C TYR A 241 18.73 -5.61 -5.31
N ALA A 242 19.37 -6.19 -4.29
CA ALA A 242 19.59 -5.52 -3.01
C ALA A 242 20.68 -4.45 -3.11
N LYS A 243 21.56 -4.56 -4.12
CA LYS A 243 22.65 -3.63 -4.42
C LYS A 243 22.69 -3.31 -5.93
N PRO A 244 21.66 -2.65 -6.48
CA PRO A 244 21.44 -2.56 -7.92
C PRO A 244 22.52 -1.79 -8.70
N THR A 245 23.30 -0.94 -8.03
CA THR A 245 24.41 -0.17 -8.63
C THR A 245 25.76 -0.86 -8.51
N LEU A 246 25.85 -1.99 -7.80
CA LEU A 246 27.09 -2.74 -7.64
C LEU A 246 27.39 -3.52 -8.92
N ASP A 247 28.56 -3.30 -9.52
CA ASP A 247 29.03 -4.10 -10.65
C ASP A 247 29.47 -5.48 -10.16
N VAL A 248 28.59 -6.47 -10.31
CA VAL A 248 28.85 -7.86 -9.96
C VAL A 248 29.39 -8.58 -11.20
N SER A 249 30.62 -8.22 -11.59
CA SER A 249 31.30 -8.87 -12.71
C SER A 249 32.82 -9.03 -12.50
N ALA A 250 33.39 -10.07 -13.11
CA ALA A 250 34.82 -10.33 -13.11
C ALA A 250 35.25 -11.18 -14.31
N VAL A 251 36.52 -11.05 -14.71
CA VAL A 251 37.11 -11.82 -15.81
C VAL A 251 38.32 -12.60 -15.30
N ALA A 252 38.42 -13.87 -15.67
CA ALA A 252 39.55 -14.75 -15.37
C ALA A 252 40.23 -15.25 -16.67
N PRO A 253 41.57 -15.22 -16.75
CA PRO A 253 42.30 -15.76 -17.90
C PRO A 253 42.38 -17.29 -17.83
N VAL A 254 42.21 -17.95 -18.99
CA VAL A 254 42.34 -19.41 -19.13
C VAL A 254 43.70 -19.76 -19.76
N THR A 255 43.90 -19.34 -21.02
CA THR A 255 45.12 -19.62 -21.80
C THR A 255 45.51 -18.36 -22.57
N ARG A 256 46.72 -17.86 -22.31
CA ARG A 256 47.25 -16.68 -23.02
C ARG A 256 47.50 -17.01 -24.50
N GLY A 257 47.23 -16.03 -25.36
CA GLY A 257 47.50 -16.13 -26.81
C GLY A 257 46.43 -16.84 -27.64
N LEU A 258 45.33 -17.28 -27.02
CA LEU A 258 44.12 -17.74 -27.71
C LEU A 258 43.11 -16.60 -27.86
N VAL A 259 41.99 -16.86 -28.55
CA VAL A 259 40.88 -15.91 -28.74
C VAL A 259 39.59 -16.43 -28.11
N GLY A 260 38.61 -15.53 -27.91
CA GLY A 260 37.27 -15.86 -27.42
C GLY A 260 37.11 -15.72 -25.91
N GLU A 261 35.90 -15.34 -25.48
CA GLU A 261 35.49 -15.21 -24.09
C GLU A 261 34.21 -16.03 -23.88
N GLN A 262 34.15 -16.82 -22.80
CA GLN A 262 32.91 -17.41 -22.33
C GLN A 262 32.30 -16.50 -21.26
N SER A 263 31.10 -15.97 -21.50
CA SER A 263 30.36 -15.12 -20.55
C SER A 263 29.00 -15.72 -20.18
N PRO A 264 28.97 -16.85 -19.45
CA PRO A 264 27.74 -17.44 -18.94
C PRO A 264 27.00 -16.47 -17.99
N TRP A 265 25.70 -16.30 -18.23
CA TRP A 265 24.79 -15.53 -17.38
C TRP A 265 24.14 -16.45 -16.32
N LYS A 266 23.67 -15.88 -15.19
CA LYS A 266 23.07 -16.60 -14.04
C LYS A 266 24.07 -17.47 -13.26
N ASN A 267 25.15 -16.86 -12.81
CA ASN A 267 26.16 -17.55 -11.98
C ASN A 267 25.81 -17.55 -10.50
N ARG A 268 24.77 -16.79 -10.11
CA ARG A 268 24.35 -16.56 -8.72
C ARG A 268 25.49 -15.97 -7.90
N ALA A 269 26.18 -15.00 -8.49
CA ALA A 269 27.09 -14.16 -7.75
C ALA A 269 26.32 -12.92 -7.28
N PHE A 270 26.45 -12.55 -6.01
CA PHE A 270 25.88 -11.33 -5.44
C PHE A 270 26.97 -10.32 -5.06
N THR A 271 28.24 -10.74 -5.13
CA THR A 271 29.41 -9.89 -4.87
C THR A 271 30.45 -9.99 -5.99
N PRO A 272 31.26 -8.93 -6.21
CA PRO A 272 32.37 -8.98 -7.17
C PRO A 272 33.39 -10.09 -6.87
N ASP A 273 33.58 -10.43 -5.58
CA ASP A 273 34.51 -11.47 -5.16
C ASP A 273 33.98 -12.88 -5.49
N GLU A 274 32.68 -13.13 -5.31
CA GLU A 274 32.02 -14.35 -5.82
C GLU A 274 32.12 -14.45 -7.35
N ALA A 275 31.83 -13.35 -8.07
CA ALA A 275 31.94 -13.34 -9.53
C ALA A 275 33.37 -13.69 -9.99
N ARG A 276 34.39 -13.15 -9.29
CA ARG A 276 35.81 -13.46 -9.54
C ARG A 276 36.14 -14.91 -9.23
N HIS A 277 35.61 -15.43 -8.13
CA HIS A 277 35.79 -16.82 -7.73
C HIS A 277 35.22 -17.79 -8.78
N LEU A 278 33.96 -17.62 -9.17
CA LEU A 278 33.30 -18.49 -10.14
C LEU A 278 33.94 -18.41 -11.54
N ALA A 279 34.37 -17.21 -11.97
CA ALA A 279 35.14 -17.05 -13.20
C ALA A 279 36.48 -17.80 -13.13
N ARG A 280 37.18 -17.73 -11.99
CA ARG A 280 38.45 -18.45 -11.76
C ARG A 280 38.26 -19.96 -11.79
N VAL A 281 37.27 -20.50 -11.08
CA VAL A 281 36.98 -21.95 -11.05
C VAL A 281 36.76 -22.50 -12.45
N ARG A 282 35.94 -21.83 -13.27
CA ARG A 282 35.69 -22.24 -14.64
C ARG A 282 36.92 -22.10 -15.54
N ALA A 283 37.71 -21.04 -15.35
CA ALA A 283 38.97 -20.88 -16.07
C ALA A 283 39.98 -21.98 -15.72
N GLU A 284 40.08 -22.36 -14.45
CA GLU A 284 40.91 -23.48 -13.97
C GLU A 284 40.44 -24.82 -14.55
N ALA A 285 39.12 -25.09 -14.58
CA ALA A 285 38.57 -26.31 -15.19
C ALA A 285 38.94 -26.46 -16.67
N LEU A 286 38.78 -25.39 -17.44
CA LEU A 286 39.17 -25.35 -18.86
C LEU A 286 40.69 -25.48 -19.03
N HIS A 287 41.48 -24.79 -18.20
CA HIS A 287 42.93 -24.81 -18.29
C HIS A 287 43.50 -26.21 -17.97
N ALA A 288 42.99 -26.86 -16.92
CA ALA A 288 43.44 -28.18 -16.49
C ALA A 288 43.18 -29.25 -17.56
N ASN A 289 42.01 -29.20 -18.21
CA ASN A 289 41.65 -30.14 -19.27
C ASN A 289 42.30 -29.82 -20.64
N ALA A 290 42.92 -28.64 -20.79
CA ALA A 290 43.53 -28.23 -22.05
C ALA A 290 44.75 -29.08 -22.42
N LEU A 291 45.56 -29.52 -21.45
CA LEU A 291 46.69 -30.43 -21.66
C LEU A 291 46.47 -31.73 -20.89
N ALA A 292 46.09 -32.78 -21.61
CA ALA A 292 45.86 -34.10 -21.05
C ALA A 292 46.86 -35.11 -21.62
N PHE A 293 47.21 -36.08 -20.78
CA PHE A 293 48.05 -37.21 -21.12
C PHE A 293 47.21 -38.48 -21.05
N ARG A 294 47.50 -39.42 -21.94
CA ARG A 294 46.94 -40.78 -21.91
C ARG A 294 48.10 -41.77 -21.77
N MET A 295 48.01 -42.64 -20.79
CA MET A 295 49.08 -43.58 -20.44
C MET A 295 48.49 -44.96 -20.25
N ALA A 296 49.18 -46.02 -20.68
CA ALA A 296 48.67 -47.37 -20.48
C ALA A 296 49.78 -48.38 -20.20
N GLY A 297 49.44 -49.40 -19.40
CA GLY A 297 50.32 -50.50 -19.01
C GLY A 297 49.84 -51.24 -17.75
N PRO A 298 50.60 -52.22 -17.24
CA PRO A 298 50.20 -53.05 -16.09
C PRO A 298 50.40 -52.38 -14.71
N ALA A 299 50.21 -51.06 -14.63
CA ALA A 299 50.37 -50.28 -13.40
C ALA A 299 49.12 -50.33 -12.49
N HIS A 300 48.98 -51.42 -11.72
CA HIS A 300 47.79 -51.70 -10.89
C HIS A 300 47.56 -50.77 -9.67
N HIS A 301 48.59 -50.02 -9.26
CA HIS A 301 48.54 -49.04 -8.17
C HIS A 301 47.75 -47.77 -8.50
N LEU A 302 47.57 -47.46 -9.78
CA LEU A 302 47.00 -46.19 -10.20
C LEU A 302 45.53 -46.11 -9.78
N ARG A 303 45.15 -44.94 -9.26
CA ARG A 303 43.79 -44.60 -8.83
C ARG A 303 43.43 -43.19 -9.25
N SER A 304 42.16 -42.95 -9.55
CA SER A 304 41.66 -41.59 -9.82
C SER A 304 41.78 -40.73 -8.56
N GLY A 305 42.15 -39.47 -8.72
CA GLY A 305 42.39 -38.55 -7.59
C GLY A 305 43.74 -38.70 -6.92
N ARG A 306 44.59 -39.64 -7.38
CA ARG A 306 45.96 -39.82 -6.86
C ARG A 306 47.01 -39.30 -7.83
N THR A 307 48.13 -38.85 -7.27
CA THR A 307 49.30 -38.41 -8.05
C THR A 307 50.28 -39.55 -8.29
N PHE A 308 51.01 -39.49 -9.40
CA PHE A 308 52.06 -40.45 -9.75
C PHE A 308 53.14 -39.77 -10.60
N GLU A 309 54.28 -40.42 -10.75
CA GLU A 309 55.41 -39.91 -11.55
C GLU A 309 55.75 -40.89 -12.66
N ILE A 310 56.17 -40.37 -13.82
CA ILE A 310 56.76 -41.17 -14.90
C ILE A 310 58.28 -41.08 -14.81
N GLY A 311 58.96 -42.20 -15.03
CA GLY A 311 60.41 -42.27 -15.19
C GLY A 311 60.81 -42.84 -16.56
N GLU A 312 62.07 -42.63 -16.92
CA GLU A 312 62.72 -43.23 -18.09
C GLU A 312 62.07 -42.94 -19.46
N HIS A 313 61.19 -41.94 -19.55
CA HIS A 313 60.61 -41.52 -20.83
C HIS A 313 61.64 -40.74 -21.67
N PRO A 314 61.82 -41.03 -22.98
CA PRO A 314 62.81 -40.36 -23.84
C PRO A 314 62.63 -38.84 -23.92
N THR A 315 61.37 -38.36 -23.87
CA THR A 315 61.06 -36.94 -23.73
C THR A 315 61.21 -36.52 -22.27
N ALA A 316 62.29 -35.79 -21.96
CA ALA A 316 62.64 -35.38 -20.60
C ALA A 316 61.51 -34.64 -19.86
N GLU A 317 60.75 -33.79 -20.56
CA GLU A 317 59.62 -33.02 -20.00
C GLU A 317 58.48 -33.90 -19.47
N TYR A 318 58.38 -35.15 -19.91
CA TYR A 318 57.33 -36.08 -19.47
C TYR A 318 57.71 -36.81 -18.17
N ASN A 319 58.98 -36.75 -17.75
CA ASN A 319 59.42 -37.35 -16.49
C ASN A 319 59.09 -36.40 -15.32
N THR A 320 57.81 -36.25 -15.03
CA THR A 320 57.28 -35.35 -13.99
C THR A 320 56.10 -35.99 -13.25
N SER A 321 55.52 -35.23 -12.32
CA SER A 321 54.36 -35.65 -11.55
C SER A 321 53.05 -35.31 -12.27
N TYR A 322 52.11 -36.25 -12.22
CA TYR A 322 50.80 -36.20 -12.86
C TYR A 322 49.70 -36.53 -11.86
N LEU A 323 48.52 -35.96 -12.06
CA LEU A 323 47.28 -36.35 -11.40
C LEU A 323 46.49 -37.27 -12.33
N ALA A 324 46.16 -38.48 -11.88
CA ALA A 324 45.23 -39.35 -12.58
C ALA A 324 43.80 -38.83 -12.40
N ILE A 325 43.20 -38.31 -13.48
CA ILE A 325 41.83 -37.79 -13.46
C ILE A 325 40.80 -38.85 -13.88
N ALA A 326 41.24 -39.88 -14.61
CA ALA A 326 40.45 -41.07 -14.89
C ALA A 326 41.36 -42.29 -15.04
N VAL A 327 40.92 -43.43 -14.55
CA VAL A 327 41.59 -44.73 -14.74
C VAL A 327 40.55 -45.75 -15.20
N GLU A 328 40.89 -46.44 -16.28
CA GLU A 328 40.14 -47.57 -16.80
C GLU A 328 40.95 -48.85 -16.55
N HIS A 329 40.38 -49.75 -15.77
CA HIS A 329 41.00 -51.02 -15.38
C HIS A 329 40.42 -52.15 -16.23
N THR A 330 41.28 -53.00 -16.76
CA THR A 330 40.88 -54.25 -17.40
C THR A 330 41.68 -55.38 -16.78
N GLY A 331 40.99 -56.34 -16.16
CA GLY A 331 41.59 -57.56 -15.61
C GLY A 331 41.06 -58.79 -16.32
N ARG A 332 41.94 -59.77 -16.56
CA ARG A 332 41.65 -60.99 -17.32
C ARG A 332 42.33 -62.20 -16.71
N ASN A 333 41.54 -63.25 -16.53
CA ASN A 333 42.03 -64.59 -16.28
C ASN A 333 41.79 -65.41 -17.55
N GLU A 334 42.76 -65.42 -18.45
CA GLU A 334 42.61 -65.98 -19.82
C GLU A 334 42.11 -67.43 -19.79
N SER A 335 42.66 -68.27 -18.91
CA SER A 335 42.23 -69.66 -18.77
C SER A 335 40.76 -69.81 -18.38
N LEU A 336 40.22 -68.90 -17.55
CA LEU A 336 38.79 -68.91 -17.20
C LEU A 336 37.96 -68.27 -18.33
N LEU A 337 38.36 -67.14 -18.89
CA LEU A 337 37.62 -66.44 -19.93
C LEU A 337 37.44 -67.30 -21.20
N GLU A 338 38.48 -68.00 -21.65
CA GLU A 338 38.43 -68.91 -22.80
C GLU A 338 37.46 -70.07 -22.56
N SER A 339 37.55 -70.72 -21.39
CA SER A 339 36.62 -71.81 -21.02
C SER A 339 35.16 -71.34 -20.98
N TRP A 340 34.95 -70.04 -20.75
CA TRP A 340 33.64 -69.43 -20.70
C TRP A 340 33.23 -68.66 -21.96
N GLY A 341 34.04 -68.67 -23.03
CA GLY A 341 33.73 -67.92 -24.27
C GLY A 341 33.48 -66.43 -24.07
N VAL A 342 34.02 -65.84 -22.99
CA VAL A 342 33.84 -64.42 -22.65
C VAL A 342 35.01 -63.64 -23.24
N THR A 343 34.73 -62.62 -24.05
CA THR A 343 35.77 -61.73 -24.61
C THR A 343 35.69 -60.36 -23.95
N ARG A 344 36.74 -59.94 -23.22
CA ARG A 344 36.88 -58.55 -22.71
C ARG A 344 38.14 -57.89 -23.27
N GLY A 345 37.98 -56.85 -24.09
CA GLY A 345 39.07 -56.06 -24.68
C GLY A 345 39.99 -56.83 -25.64
N LYS A 346 41.10 -56.22 -26.09
CA LYS A 346 42.10 -56.86 -26.97
C LYS A 346 42.87 -57.97 -26.26
N ALA A 347 42.85 -59.20 -26.79
CA ALA A 347 43.76 -60.27 -26.38
C ALA A 347 45.22 -59.79 -26.46
N GLY A 348 45.99 -60.04 -25.40
CA GLY A 348 47.38 -59.63 -25.26
C GLY A 348 47.95 -60.21 -23.96
N ASP A 349 49.28 -60.21 -23.84
CA ASP A 349 50.04 -60.95 -22.82
C ASP A 349 49.87 -60.46 -21.36
N ASP A 350 49.11 -59.38 -21.13
CA ASP A 350 48.90 -58.79 -19.80
C ASP A 350 47.56 -59.21 -19.15
N ASP A 351 47.63 -59.94 -18.03
CA ASP A 351 46.44 -60.26 -17.22
C ASP A 351 45.76 -59.00 -16.62
N TYR A 352 46.48 -57.87 -16.50
CA TYR A 352 45.93 -56.60 -16.01
C TYR A 352 46.47 -55.41 -16.81
N ARG A 353 45.59 -54.48 -17.15
CA ARG A 353 45.93 -53.22 -17.83
C ARG A 353 45.17 -52.04 -17.22
N ALA A 354 45.89 -50.94 -16.99
CA ALA A 354 45.32 -49.63 -16.69
C ALA A 354 45.47 -48.71 -17.91
N ASP A 355 44.40 -48.00 -18.29
CA ASP A 355 44.44 -46.85 -19.21
C ASP A 355 44.09 -45.60 -18.42
N VAL A 356 45.03 -44.67 -18.35
CA VAL A 356 45.01 -43.54 -17.43
C VAL A 356 44.95 -42.26 -18.22
N ARG A 357 43.94 -41.45 -17.96
CA ARG A 357 43.91 -40.04 -18.37
C ARG A 357 44.44 -39.20 -17.22
N ALA A 358 45.47 -38.42 -17.49
CA ALA A 358 46.13 -37.61 -16.48
C ALA A 358 46.39 -36.17 -16.93
N ILE A 359 46.62 -35.29 -15.97
CA ILE A 359 47.06 -33.91 -16.19
C ILE A 359 48.35 -33.67 -15.37
N PRO A 360 49.18 -32.67 -15.71
CA PRO A 360 50.31 -32.32 -14.85
C PRO A 360 49.86 -32.00 -13.42
N ALA A 361 50.49 -32.58 -12.40
CA ALA A 361 50.07 -32.42 -10.99
C ALA A 361 50.13 -30.96 -10.51
N ARG A 362 50.93 -30.11 -11.19
CA ARG A 362 51.00 -28.67 -10.92
C ARG A 362 49.73 -27.90 -11.30
N ALA A 363 48.90 -28.43 -12.17
CA ALA A 363 47.66 -27.78 -12.61
C ALA A 363 46.58 -27.93 -11.53
N GLN A 364 45.82 -26.87 -11.27
CA GLN A 364 44.67 -26.94 -10.37
C GLN A 364 43.51 -27.63 -11.11
N TYR A 365 43.13 -28.83 -10.67
CA TYR A 365 41.95 -29.51 -11.21
C TYR A 365 40.68 -28.93 -10.61
N ARG A 366 39.66 -28.79 -11.46
CA ARG A 366 38.28 -28.42 -11.13
C ARG A 366 37.37 -29.25 -12.01
N LEU A 367 36.21 -29.64 -11.50
CA LEU A 367 35.20 -30.30 -12.33
C LEU A 367 34.64 -29.34 -13.37
N GLU A 368 34.34 -29.86 -14.55
CA GLU A 368 33.62 -29.10 -15.57
C GLU A 368 32.13 -29.01 -15.19
N PRO A 369 31.46 -27.86 -15.38
CA PRO A 369 30.05 -27.68 -15.03
C PRO A 369 29.16 -28.36 -16.07
N THR A 370 29.05 -29.69 -15.99
CA THR A 370 28.26 -30.52 -16.91
C THR A 370 26.88 -30.86 -16.36
N THR A 371 26.73 -30.81 -15.03
CA THR A 371 25.46 -31.12 -14.37
C THR A 371 24.51 -29.94 -14.57
N PRO A 372 23.35 -30.14 -15.23
CA PRO A 372 22.42 -29.05 -15.50
C PRO A 372 21.86 -28.49 -14.19
N TRP A 373 21.69 -27.17 -14.13
CA TRP A 373 20.89 -26.55 -13.08
C TRP A 373 19.41 -26.92 -13.28
N PRO A 374 18.68 -27.40 -12.26
CA PRO A 374 17.24 -27.62 -12.34
C PRO A 374 16.51 -26.34 -12.72
N ARG A 375 15.34 -26.50 -13.32
CA ARG A 375 14.51 -25.37 -13.77
C ARG A 375 13.07 -25.55 -13.33
N VAL A 376 12.48 -24.47 -12.83
CA VAL A 376 11.03 -24.32 -12.70
C VAL A 376 10.53 -23.61 -13.95
N ASP A 377 9.80 -24.33 -14.80
CA ASP A 377 9.34 -23.78 -16.09
C ASP A 377 8.14 -22.83 -15.97
N GLY A 378 7.43 -22.88 -14.84
CA GLY A 378 6.21 -22.12 -14.62
C GLY A 378 6.14 -21.44 -13.24
N ILE A 379 4.97 -21.57 -12.64
CA ILE A 379 4.65 -21.02 -11.32
C ILE A 379 4.52 -22.19 -10.35
N GLU A 380 5.13 -22.05 -9.17
CA GLU A 380 4.87 -22.92 -8.03
C GLU A 380 4.14 -22.16 -6.94
N ASN A 381 3.30 -22.88 -6.19
CA ASN A 381 2.59 -22.29 -5.07
C ASN A 381 3.46 -22.31 -3.81
N GLY A 382 3.35 -21.24 -3.03
CA GLY A 382 3.89 -21.11 -1.70
C GLY A 382 2.84 -20.59 -0.73
N VAL A 383 3.16 -20.65 0.55
CA VAL A 383 2.35 -20.06 1.61
C VAL A 383 3.19 -19.04 2.34
N VAL A 384 2.65 -17.85 2.57
CA VAL A 384 3.31 -16.83 3.39
C VAL A 384 3.48 -17.35 4.81
N ASP A 385 4.71 -17.35 5.28
CA ASP A 385 5.09 -17.83 6.61
C ASP A 385 5.88 -16.74 7.35
N GLY A 386 6.14 -16.95 8.64
CA GLY A 386 6.91 -16.02 9.43
C GLY A 386 7.11 -16.47 10.88
N PRO A 387 8.13 -15.92 11.56
CA PRO A 387 8.58 -16.39 12.87
C PRO A 387 7.61 -16.10 14.02
N LYS A 388 6.65 -15.18 13.84
CA LYS A 388 5.61 -14.92 14.85
C LYS A 388 4.24 -15.25 14.32
N ASP A 389 3.37 -15.67 15.22
CA ASP A 389 1.94 -15.76 14.94
C ASP A 389 1.32 -14.36 15.05
N SER A 390 1.03 -13.75 13.91
CA SER A 390 0.40 -12.44 13.83
C SER A 390 -0.50 -12.34 12.62
N GLU A 391 -1.49 -11.45 12.72
CA GLU A 391 -2.50 -11.25 11.68
C GLU A 391 -1.88 -10.87 10.33
N TYR A 392 -0.86 -10.02 10.33
CA TYR A 392 -0.03 -9.72 9.15
C TYR A 392 1.29 -10.48 9.21
N ALA A 393 1.78 -10.92 8.06
CA ALA A 393 3.09 -11.56 7.98
C ALA A 393 4.20 -10.55 8.26
N GLN A 394 5.29 -11.02 8.88
CA GLN A 394 6.45 -10.16 9.09
C GLN A 394 7.16 -9.96 7.74
N ILE A 395 7.41 -8.70 7.41
CA ILE A 395 8.17 -8.28 6.23
C ILE A 395 9.48 -7.62 6.65
N ASP A 396 10.47 -7.67 5.78
CA ASP A 396 11.75 -6.99 6.02
C ASP A 396 11.70 -5.51 5.60
N ALA A 397 12.84 -4.80 5.74
CA ALA A 397 12.95 -3.39 5.36
C ALA A 397 12.74 -3.12 3.86
N GLN A 398 12.69 -4.16 3.02
CA GLN A 398 12.44 -4.08 1.58
C GLN A 398 11.03 -4.57 1.20
N GLY A 399 10.17 -4.89 2.18
CA GLY A 399 8.81 -5.36 1.93
C GLY A 399 8.71 -6.80 1.40
N ARG A 400 9.74 -7.62 1.63
CA ARG A 400 9.81 -9.02 1.21
C ARG A 400 9.13 -9.95 2.22
N TYR A 401 8.76 -11.15 1.78
CA TYR A 401 8.08 -12.15 2.59
C TYR A 401 8.92 -13.41 2.78
N LEU A 402 8.74 -14.10 3.90
CA LEU A 402 9.19 -15.48 4.07
C LEU A 402 8.06 -16.40 3.61
N LEU A 403 8.43 -17.51 2.98
CA LEU A 403 7.52 -18.46 2.38
C LEU A 403 7.82 -19.87 2.86
N LYS A 404 6.80 -20.72 2.82
CA LYS A 404 6.95 -22.17 2.75
C LYS A 404 6.42 -22.62 1.38
N MET A 405 7.32 -23.07 0.50
CA MET A 405 6.92 -23.61 -0.80
C MET A 405 6.15 -24.92 -0.62
N LYS A 406 5.15 -25.18 -1.48
CA LYS A 406 4.30 -26.37 -1.38
C LYS A 406 5.04 -27.65 -1.77
N PHE A 407 5.97 -27.57 -2.72
CA PHE A 407 6.79 -28.71 -3.14
C PHE A 407 7.86 -29.08 -2.11
N ASP A 408 8.18 -28.21 -1.16
CA ASP A 408 9.31 -28.41 -0.26
C ASP A 408 8.98 -29.48 0.79
N GLU A 409 9.58 -30.65 0.63
CA GLU A 409 9.51 -31.81 1.52
C GLU A 409 10.10 -31.52 2.91
N GLY A 410 10.94 -30.48 3.03
CA GLY A 410 11.64 -30.13 4.25
C GLY A 410 10.70 -29.81 5.42
N SER A 411 11.15 -30.08 6.64
CA SER A 411 10.41 -29.83 7.89
C SER A 411 10.52 -28.39 8.40
N LEU A 412 11.35 -27.55 7.78
CA LEU A 412 11.51 -26.14 8.18
C LEU A 412 10.17 -25.40 8.09
N ARG A 413 9.85 -24.63 9.12
CA ARG A 413 8.62 -23.82 9.29
C ARG A 413 8.96 -22.54 10.05
N GLU A 414 7.95 -21.70 10.28
CA GLU A 414 8.07 -20.46 11.07
C GLU A 414 9.05 -19.46 10.44
N GLY A 415 8.99 -19.35 9.11
CA GLY A 415 9.83 -18.44 8.34
C GLY A 415 11.28 -18.93 8.15
N LYS A 416 11.58 -20.19 8.46
CA LYS A 416 12.91 -20.79 8.22
C LYS A 416 13.00 -21.55 6.88
N ALA A 417 11.88 -21.70 6.16
CA ALA A 417 11.79 -22.51 4.94
C ALA A 417 12.13 -21.75 3.65
N SER A 418 12.50 -20.48 3.74
CA SER A 418 12.95 -19.68 2.60
C SER A 418 13.84 -18.53 3.06
N THR A 419 14.48 -17.86 2.10
CA THR A 419 14.99 -16.49 2.28
C THR A 419 13.86 -15.49 2.06
N TRP A 420 14.17 -14.20 2.19
CA TRP A 420 13.26 -13.11 1.89
C TRP A 420 12.96 -13.00 0.40
N VAL A 421 11.71 -13.28 0.03
CA VAL A 421 11.21 -13.33 -1.35
C VAL A 421 10.51 -12.01 -1.70
N ARG A 422 10.89 -11.42 -2.85
CA ARG A 422 10.24 -10.21 -3.36
C ARG A 422 8.83 -10.50 -3.86
N MET A 423 7.93 -9.55 -3.66
CA MET A 423 6.60 -9.56 -4.27
C MET A 423 6.52 -8.52 -5.39
N MET A 424 6.05 -8.95 -6.55
CA MET A 424 5.71 -8.08 -7.67
C MET A 424 4.59 -7.13 -7.23
N GLN A 425 4.82 -5.83 -7.40
CA GLN A 425 3.84 -4.79 -7.12
C GLN A 425 3.24 -4.28 -8.44
N PRO A 426 1.92 -4.00 -8.51
CA PRO A 426 1.30 -3.42 -9.71
C PRO A 426 1.85 -2.04 -10.09
N HIS A 427 2.33 -1.27 -9.11
CA HIS A 427 2.90 0.06 -9.31
C HIS A 427 3.97 0.36 -8.25
N GLY A 428 5.06 1.01 -8.66
CA GLY A 428 6.15 1.46 -7.80
C GLY A 428 7.31 2.03 -8.62
N GLY A 429 8.37 2.50 -7.94
CA GLY A 429 9.58 3.03 -8.57
C GLY A 429 10.41 3.96 -7.66
N GLY A 430 9.75 4.66 -6.74
CA GLY A 430 10.35 5.52 -5.71
C GLY A 430 9.78 5.27 -4.31
N THR A 431 9.27 6.31 -3.65
CA THR A 431 8.59 6.21 -2.33
C THR A 431 7.08 5.96 -2.46
N GLU A 432 6.58 5.96 -3.69
CA GLU A 432 5.20 5.65 -4.08
C GLU A 432 5.05 4.18 -4.50
N GLY A 433 3.84 3.65 -4.41
CA GLY A 433 3.55 2.30 -4.91
C GLY A 433 2.25 1.72 -4.40
N PHE A 434 1.92 0.54 -4.92
CA PHE A 434 0.80 -0.28 -4.48
C PHE A 434 1.37 -1.45 -3.69
N HIS A 435 1.19 -1.47 -2.36
CA HIS A 435 1.59 -2.60 -1.52
C HIS A 435 0.47 -2.90 -0.52
N PHE A 436 -0.18 -4.06 -0.69
CA PHE A 436 -1.13 -4.61 0.27
C PHE A 436 -0.44 -5.72 1.08
N PRO A 437 -0.14 -5.51 2.37
CA PRO A 437 0.60 -6.50 3.14
C PRO A 437 -0.13 -7.84 3.25
N LEU A 438 0.56 -8.92 2.86
CA LEU A 438 0.01 -10.27 2.97
C LEU A 438 -0.06 -10.73 4.42
N ARG A 439 -1.00 -11.64 4.68
CA ARG A 439 -1.20 -12.27 5.98
C ARG A 439 -0.47 -13.61 6.04
N LYS A 440 -0.07 -14.04 7.23
CA LYS A 440 0.46 -15.39 7.42
C LYS A 440 -0.59 -16.41 6.99
N GLY A 441 -0.18 -17.46 6.28
CA GLY A 441 -1.09 -18.46 5.70
C GLY A 441 -1.66 -18.11 4.32
N THR A 442 -1.41 -16.90 3.79
CA THR A 442 -1.86 -16.53 2.44
C THR A 442 -1.16 -17.39 1.39
N GLU A 443 -1.92 -18.02 0.50
CA GLU A 443 -1.35 -18.76 -0.63
C GLU A 443 -0.93 -17.81 -1.76
N VAL A 444 0.30 -18.00 -2.25
CA VAL A 444 0.93 -17.14 -3.25
C VAL A 444 1.43 -17.97 -4.41
N ALA A 445 1.35 -17.39 -5.60
CA ALA A 445 1.99 -17.89 -6.81
C ALA A 445 3.41 -17.31 -6.90
N CYS A 446 4.41 -18.17 -7.08
CA CYS A 446 5.81 -17.78 -7.22
C CYS A 446 6.36 -18.15 -8.61
N VAL A 447 6.99 -17.18 -9.28
CA VAL A 447 7.81 -17.42 -10.46
C VAL A 447 9.28 -17.46 -10.06
N PHE A 448 10.12 -18.08 -10.88
CA PHE A 448 11.54 -18.27 -10.62
C PHE A 448 12.36 -17.56 -11.71
N LEU A 449 13.24 -16.64 -11.31
CA LEU A 449 13.92 -15.75 -12.26
C LEU A 449 14.80 -16.55 -13.22
N GLY A 450 14.40 -16.58 -14.50
CA GLY A 450 15.09 -17.38 -15.51
C GLY A 450 14.96 -18.89 -15.30
N GLY A 451 13.93 -19.33 -14.57
CA GLY A 451 13.66 -20.71 -14.18
C GLY A 451 14.46 -21.20 -12.98
N ASP A 452 15.26 -20.33 -12.35
CA ASP A 452 16.18 -20.71 -11.28
C ASP A 452 15.43 -20.95 -9.93
N PRO A 453 15.41 -22.19 -9.39
CA PRO A 453 14.66 -22.52 -8.16
C PRO A 453 15.09 -21.74 -6.91
N ASP A 454 16.29 -21.14 -6.91
CA ASP A 454 16.81 -20.33 -5.81
C ASP A 454 16.48 -18.85 -5.91
N ARG A 455 15.81 -18.44 -6.98
CA ARG A 455 15.44 -17.04 -7.22
C ARG A 455 13.92 -16.88 -7.34
N PRO A 456 13.14 -17.24 -6.30
CA PRO A 456 11.70 -17.06 -6.30
C PRO A 456 11.32 -15.58 -6.25
N VAL A 457 10.17 -15.25 -6.85
CA VAL A 457 9.48 -13.96 -6.78
C VAL A 457 7.98 -14.23 -6.72
N ILE A 458 7.30 -13.67 -5.74
CA ILE A 458 5.83 -13.74 -5.65
C ILE A 458 5.25 -12.89 -6.79
N VAL A 459 4.45 -13.49 -7.66
CA VAL A 459 3.78 -12.78 -8.76
C VAL A 459 2.34 -12.38 -8.40
N GLY A 460 1.75 -13.02 -7.40
CA GLY A 460 0.40 -12.71 -6.95
C GLY A 460 -0.08 -13.64 -5.86
N VAL A 461 -1.28 -13.33 -5.35
CA VAL A 461 -2.03 -14.14 -4.39
C VAL A 461 -3.05 -14.98 -5.16
N VAL A 462 -3.19 -16.25 -4.79
CA VAL A 462 -4.14 -17.17 -5.42
C VAL A 462 -5.22 -17.56 -4.40
N PRO A 463 -6.50 -17.19 -4.62
CA PRO A 463 -7.59 -17.60 -3.74
C PRO A 463 -7.77 -19.12 -3.71
N ASN A 464 -8.22 -19.63 -2.57
CA ASN A 464 -8.57 -21.04 -2.38
C ASN A 464 -9.80 -21.17 -1.46
N ALA A 465 -10.21 -22.39 -1.11
CA ALA A 465 -11.39 -22.61 -0.29
C ALA A 465 -11.30 -22.05 1.15
N LEU A 466 -10.09 -21.88 1.69
CA LEU A 466 -9.85 -21.29 3.01
C LEU A 466 -9.72 -19.78 2.95
N THR A 467 -9.17 -19.24 1.86
CA THR A 467 -8.99 -17.81 1.61
C THR A 467 -9.69 -17.43 0.28
N PRO A 468 -11.02 -17.25 0.31
CA PRO A 468 -11.82 -17.04 -0.90
C PRO A 468 -11.63 -15.65 -1.50
N SER A 469 -11.96 -15.53 -2.79
CA SER A 469 -12.01 -14.26 -3.50
C SER A 469 -13.14 -13.36 -2.94
N PRO A 470 -12.95 -12.03 -2.85
CA PRO A 470 -14.02 -11.09 -2.55
C PRO A 470 -15.13 -11.05 -3.62
N VAL A 471 -14.82 -11.47 -4.84
CA VAL A 471 -15.74 -11.54 -5.97
C VAL A 471 -15.90 -13.00 -6.38
N ILE A 472 -17.15 -13.46 -6.37
CA ILE A 472 -17.61 -14.83 -6.65
C ILE A 472 -18.79 -14.78 -7.64
N ASP A 473 -19.37 -15.95 -7.94
CA ASP A 473 -20.51 -16.08 -8.86
C ASP A 473 -21.71 -15.21 -8.47
N GLY A 474 -22.01 -15.10 -7.18
CA GLY A 474 -23.12 -14.31 -6.66
C GLY A 474 -22.96 -12.79 -6.78
N ASN A 475 -21.77 -12.29 -7.10
CA ASN A 475 -21.49 -10.86 -7.24
C ASN A 475 -20.49 -10.54 -8.36
N ASN A 476 -20.55 -11.30 -9.45
CA ASN A 476 -19.61 -11.26 -10.56
C ASN A 476 -19.55 -9.93 -11.35
N THR A 477 -20.48 -9.00 -11.13
CA THR A 477 -20.50 -7.64 -11.69
C THR A 477 -19.84 -6.60 -10.78
N GLN A 478 -19.32 -7.01 -9.63
CA GLN A 478 -18.67 -6.13 -8.66
C GLN A 478 -17.15 -6.11 -8.86
N ASN A 479 -16.57 -4.92 -8.79
CA ASN A 479 -15.13 -4.70 -8.72
C ASN A 479 -14.79 -4.28 -7.29
N VAL A 480 -14.04 -5.11 -6.56
CA VAL A 480 -13.86 -4.94 -5.11
C VAL A 480 -12.38 -4.89 -4.74
N LEU A 481 -11.99 -3.86 -4.01
CA LEU A 481 -10.76 -3.83 -3.21
C LEU A 481 -11.17 -3.90 -1.75
N ARG A 482 -10.73 -4.93 -1.03
CA ARG A 482 -11.02 -5.10 0.39
C ARG A 482 -9.73 -5.35 1.15
N THR A 483 -9.45 -4.53 2.16
CA THR A 483 -8.29 -4.70 3.03
C THR A 483 -8.61 -5.64 4.19
N GLY A 484 -7.57 -6.16 4.85
CA GLY A 484 -7.72 -7.03 6.00
C GLY A 484 -8.37 -6.35 7.23
N GLY A 485 -8.30 -5.01 7.30
CA GLY A 485 -9.00 -4.21 8.34
C GLY A 485 -10.47 -3.96 8.03
N GLY A 486 -10.99 -4.45 6.89
CA GLY A 486 -12.39 -4.29 6.51
C GLY A 486 -12.71 -3.01 5.72
N THR A 487 -11.72 -2.14 5.45
CA THR A 487 -11.89 -1.05 4.48
C THR A 487 -12.20 -1.66 3.12
N TYR A 488 -13.27 -1.19 2.47
CA TYR A 488 -13.69 -1.70 1.18
C TYR A 488 -13.94 -0.55 0.20
N MET A 489 -13.46 -0.71 -1.03
CA MET A 489 -13.82 0.08 -2.18
C MET A 489 -14.52 -0.83 -3.18
N GLN A 490 -15.67 -0.42 -3.67
CA GLN A 490 -16.52 -1.22 -4.52
C GLN A 490 -17.07 -0.40 -5.67
N ILE A 491 -17.09 -0.98 -6.87
CA ILE A 491 -17.77 -0.46 -8.04
C ILE A 491 -18.69 -1.56 -8.58
N GLU A 492 -19.99 -1.31 -8.61
CA GLU A 492 -21.01 -2.19 -9.19
C GLU A 492 -21.31 -1.78 -10.63
N ASP A 493 -21.19 -2.72 -11.56
CA ASP A 493 -21.41 -2.50 -13.00
C ASP A 493 -22.74 -3.03 -13.52
N GLN A 494 -23.51 -3.76 -12.70
CA GLN A 494 -24.81 -4.27 -13.11
C GLN A 494 -25.75 -3.13 -13.54
N GLN A 495 -26.31 -3.28 -14.74
CA GLN A 495 -27.18 -2.26 -15.33
C GLN A 495 -28.42 -2.01 -14.46
N GLY A 496 -28.73 -0.74 -14.22
CA GLY A 496 -29.86 -0.33 -13.37
C GLY A 496 -29.54 -0.33 -11.88
N THR A 497 -28.41 -0.91 -11.45
CA THR A 497 -27.99 -0.94 -10.05
C THR A 497 -26.57 -0.41 -9.82
N LYS A 498 -25.96 0.25 -10.82
CA LYS A 498 -24.58 0.76 -10.76
C LYS A 498 -24.34 1.73 -9.61
N PHE A 499 -23.27 1.51 -8.85
CA PHE A 499 -22.82 2.43 -7.80
C PHE A 499 -21.31 2.32 -7.59
N ALA A 500 -20.73 3.31 -6.91
CA ALA A 500 -19.39 3.29 -6.37
C ALA A 500 -19.45 3.62 -4.88
N SER A 501 -18.73 2.85 -4.06
CA SER A 501 -18.67 3.02 -2.61
C SER A 501 -17.22 2.92 -2.12
N LEU A 502 -16.87 3.77 -1.15
CA LEU A 502 -15.69 3.63 -0.31
C LEU A 502 -16.12 3.67 1.15
N LEU A 503 -15.90 2.57 1.86
CA LEU A 503 -16.22 2.45 3.27
C LEU A 503 -14.99 2.15 4.11
N CYS A 504 -14.90 2.82 5.25
CA CYS A 504 -13.87 2.60 6.24
C CYS A 504 -14.51 2.32 7.60
N PRO A 505 -14.38 1.09 8.15
CA PRO A 505 -14.84 0.79 9.50
C PRO A 505 -13.87 1.38 10.53
N TYR A 506 -14.41 1.96 11.60
CA TYR A 506 -13.61 2.47 12.73
C TYR A 506 -13.70 1.55 13.95
N THR A 507 -14.93 1.25 14.39
CA THR A 507 -15.28 0.34 15.49
C THR A 507 -16.62 -0.32 15.20
N THR A 508 -17.01 -1.33 15.98
CA THR A 508 -18.28 -2.05 15.79
C THR A 508 -19.47 -1.09 15.74
N GLY A 509 -20.13 -1.01 14.59
CA GLY A 509 -21.30 -0.14 14.38
C GLY A 509 -20.98 1.32 14.01
N MET A 510 -19.71 1.67 13.79
CA MET A 510 -19.29 2.99 13.31
C MET A 510 -18.45 2.88 12.04
N GLU A 511 -18.94 3.45 10.95
CA GLU A 511 -18.31 3.45 9.65
C GLU A 511 -18.41 4.82 8.98
N SER A 512 -17.38 5.17 8.22
CA SER A 512 -17.41 6.32 7.31
C SER A 512 -17.63 5.77 5.90
N GLU A 513 -18.57 6.35 5.16
CA GLU A 513 -18.84 5.95 3.80
C GLU A 513 -18.97 7.14 2.85
N LEU A 514 -18.39 6.98 1.67
CA LEU A 514 -18.65 7.78 0.48
C LEU A 514 -19.37 6.89 -0.54
N TYR A 515 -20.59 7.25 -0.93
CA TYR A 515 -21.42 6.46 -1.85
C TYR A 515 -21.97 7.31 -3.00
N LEU A 516 -21.86 6.81 -4.23
CA LEU A 516 -22.31 7.45 -5.47
C LEU A 516 -23.06 6.45 -6.36
N GLY A 517 -24.18 6.86 -6.97
CA GLY A 517 -24.91 6.05 -7.95
C GLY A 517 -26.26 5.55 -7.44
N ASN A 518 -26.64 4.32 -7.78
CA ASN A 518 -27.97 3.75 -7.54
C ASN A 518 -28.41 3.94 -6.07
N PRO A 519 -29.55 4.60 -5.80
CA PRO A 519 -30.02 4.86 -4.45
C PRO A 519 -30.21 3.58 -3.65
N ARG A 520 -29.82 3.59 -2.38
CA ARG A 520 -30.12 2.47 -1.48
C ARG A 520 -31.63 2.40 -1.19
N PRO A 521 -32.16 1.23 -0.77
CA PRO A 521 -33.55 1.10 -0.32
C PRO A 521 -33.95 2.09 0.81
N ASN A 522 -32.96 2.66 1.51
CA ASN A 522 -33.06 3.64 2.58
C ASN A 522 -32.56 5.06 2.20
N GLY A 523 -32.39 5.36 0.91
CA GLY A 523 -32.74 6.68 0.37
C GLY A 523 -31.67 7.76 0.20
N SER A 524 -30.37 7.52 0.41
CA SER A 524 -29.37 8.59 0.22
C SER A 524 -28.10 8.13 -0.49
N THR A 525 -27.65 8.92 -1.48
CA THR A 525 -26.23 9.13 -1.78
C THR A 525 -25.64 9.90 -0.60
N ALA A 526 -24.87 9.24 0.27
CA ALA A 526 -24.42 9.81 1.53
C ALA A 526 -22.91 10.05 1.54
N LEU A 527 -22.51 11.21 2.06
CA LEU A 527 -21.22 11.42 2.73
C LEU A 527 -21.52 11.30 4.24
N THR A 528 -21.16 10.18 4.85
CA THR A 528 -21.34 9.98 6.30
C THR A 528 -19.99 10.12 6.99
N VAL A 529 -19.85 11.17 7.82
CA VAL A 529 -18.65 11.41 8.65
C VAL A 529 -18.98 11.06 10.11
N PRO A 530 -18.14 10.31 10.83
CA PRO A 530 -18.32 10.05 12.25
C PRO A 530 -18.25 11.35 13.05
N SER A 531 -19.04 11.46 14.12
CA SER A 531 -19.03 12.62 15.03
C SER A 531 -17.64 12.79 15.69
N GLY A 532 -16.85 13.78 15.23
CA GLY A 532 -15.53 14.16 15.75
C GLY A 532 -15.00 15.44 15.10
N PRO A 533 -14.02 16.18 15.71
CA PRO A 533 -13.78 17.60 15.43
C PRO A 533 -13.15 17.87 14.06
N GLN A 534 -13.50 19.04 13.54
CA GLN A 534 -13.21 19.55 12.20
C GLN A 534 -11.76 19.37 11.73
N ARG A 535 -11.61 19.12 10.41
CA ARG A 535 -10.44 19.60 9.68
C ARG A 535 -10.76 20.02 8.25
N SER A 536 -10.08 21.10 7.87
CA SER A 536 -10.15 21.87 6.63
C SER A 536 -9.68 21.09 5.41
N GLN A 537 -10.35 21.32 4.27
CA GLN A 537 -9.89 20.94 2.96
C GLN A 537 -10.00 22.16 2.03
N VAL A 538 -8.91 22.45 1.30
CA VAL A 538 -8.75 23.61 0.43
C VAL A 538 -8.86 23.14 -1.02
N GLY A 539 -9.78 23.71 -1.79
CA GLY A 539 -9.92 23.49 -3.24
C GLY A 539 -11.34 23.77 -3.73
N GLU A 540 -11.46 24.26 -4.96
CA GLU A 540 -12.75 24.54 -5.60
C GLU A 540 -13.48 23.22 -5.92
N PHE A 541 -14.64 23.01 -5.29
CA PHE A 541 -15.48 21.83 -5.45
C PHE A 541 -16.86 22.29 -5.92
N ALA A 542 -17.12 22.17 -7.22
CA ALA A 542 -18.44 22.41 -7.81
C ALA A 542 -19.03 21.07 -8.26
N VAL A 543 -20.02 20.56 -7.52
CA VAL A 543 -20.83 19.43 -7.96
C VAL A 543 -22.21 19.96 -8.30
N PRO A 544 -22.61 19.99 -9.58
CA PRO A 544 -24.00 20.16 -9.94
C PRO A 544 -24.77 18.88 -9.53
N ILE A 545 -25.43 18.94 -8.38
CA ILE A 545 -26.28 17.85 -7.89
C ILE A 545 -27.69 18.09 -8.46
N SER A 546 -28.10 17.30 -9.45
CA SER A 546 -29.47 17.35 -9.97
C SER A 546 -30.36 16.40 -9.16
N GLU A 547 -31.35 16.98 -8.46
CA GLU A 547 -32.56 16.33 -7.93
C GLU A 547 -32.54 15.50 -6.61
N PRO A 548 -31.65 15.68 -5.62
CA PRO A 548 -31.99 15.27 -4.25
C PRO A 548 -31.73 16.32 -3.17
N THR A 549 -32.52 16.20 -2.10
CA THR A 549 -32.44 16.98 -0.85
C THR A 549 -31.13 16.70 -0.10
N MET A 550 -30.41 17.77 0.24
CA MET A 550 -29.28 17.71 1.16
C MET A 550 -29.79 17.89 2.59
N HIS A 551 -29.66 16.85 3.44
CA HIS A 551 -29.97 16.94 4.87
C HIS A 551 -28.68 17.08 5.68
N LEU A 552 -28.46 18.24 6.29
CA LEU A 552 -27.50 18.41 7.37
C LEU A 552 -28.23 18.16 8.70
N ARG A 553 -27.97 17.02 9.35
CA ARG A 553 -28.50 16.71 10.69
C ARG A 553 -27.36 16.73 11.70
N THR A 554 -27.51 17.52 12.76
CA THR A 554 -26.57 17.57 13.90
C THR A 554 -27.35 17.36 15.19
N THR A 555 -26.77 16.64 16.15
CA THR A 555 -27.30 16.50 17.52
C THR A 555 -26.75 17.57 18.47
N GLY A 556 -25.91 18.48 17.97
CA GLY A 556 -25.30 19.59 18.69
C GLY A 556 -25.40 20.90 17.91
N VAL A 557 -24.33 21.69 17.87
CA VAL A 557 -24.28 22.96 17.12
C VAL A 557 -23.82 22.70 15.67
N GLY A 558 -24.57 23.21 14.69
CA GLY A 558 -24.16 23.27 13.29
C GLY A 558 -23.72 24.69 12.94
N MET A 559 -22.52 24.86 12.37
CA MET A 559 -22.00 26.17 11.96
C MET A 559 -21.65 26.16 10.47
N VAL A 560 -22.18 27.13 9.73
CA VAL A 560 -21.79 27.45 8.35
C VAL A 560 -21.13 28.83 8.37
N SER A 561 -19.91 28.93 7.86
CA SER A 561 -19.13 30.19 7.83
C SER A 561 -18.55 30.39 6.42
N ALA A 562 -18.64 31.60 5.90
CA ALA A 562 -18.03 32.01 4.64
C ALA A 562 -17.11 33.21 4.89
N MET A 563 -15.93 33.22 4.26
CA MET A 563 -14.99 34.35 4.33
C MET A 563 -15.37 35.49 3.37
N GLY A 564 -16.10 35.18 2.29
CA GLY A 564 -16.63 36.15 1.33
C GLY A 564 -18.14 36.31 1.51
N ALA A 565 -18.92 35.93 0.50
CA ALA A 565 -20.38 35.89 0.57
C ALA A 565 -20.89 34.48 0.90
N LEU A 566 -22.01 34.41 1.64
CA LEU A 566 -22.84 33.22 1.77
C LEU A 566 -24.18 33.51 1.07
N ASP A 567 -24.34 33.04 -0.16
CA ASP A 567 -25.56 33.22 -0.93
C ASP A 567 -26.52 32.03 -0.72
N LEU A 568 -27.71 32.30 -0.19
CA LEU A 568 -28.77 31.31 -0.02
C LEU A 568 -29.90 31.61 -1.01
N GLY A 569 -29.97 30.84 -2.11
CA GLY A 569 -31.03 30.96 -3.12
C GLY A 569 -32.09 29.87 -2.98
N ALA A 570 -33.36 30.25 -2.84
CA ALA A 570 -34.49 29.34 -2.80
C ALA A 570 -35.52 29.69 -3.88
N GLY A 571 -35.99 28.69 -4.64
CA GLY A 571 -37.13 28.83 -5.56
C GLY A 571 -38.50 28.75 -4.86
N GLY A 572 -38.51 28.45 -3.55
CA GLY A 572 -39.68 28.39 -2.66
C GLY A 572 -39.38 29.09 -1.32
N PRO A 573 -40.21 28.91 -0.26
CA PRO A 573 -39.99 29.60 1.01
C PRO A 573 -38.72 29.11 1.71
N LEU A 574 -37.89 30.05 2.17
CA LEU A 574 -36.84 29.79 3.15
C LEU A 574 -37.48 29.89 4.55
N GLN A 575 -37.51 28.79 5.31
CA GLN A 575 -38.23 28.70 6.59
C GLN A 575 -37.27 28.51 7.78
N LEU A 576 -37.60 29.14 8.91
CA LEU A 576 -37.02 28.89 10.23
C LEU A 576 -38.16 28.43 11.15
N GLU A 577 -37.96 27.37 11.94
CA GLU A 577 -38.98 26.75 12.81
C GLU A 577 -38.82 27.16 14.29
N SER A 578 -39.76 26.77 15.16
CA SER A 578 -39.95 27.23 16.55
C SER A 578 -38.68 27.49 17.37
N ASP A 579 -38.67 28.57 18.15
CA ASP A 579 -37.57 29.03 19.04
C ASP A 579 -36.28 29.48 18.32
N SER A 580 -36.33 29.68 17.00
CA SER A 580 -35.23 30.28 16.24
C SER A 580 -35.07 31.79 16.49
N SER A 581 -33.83 32.26 16.68
CA SER A 581 -33.49 33.70 16.69
C SER A 581 -32.53 34.03 15.53
N ILE A 582 -32.79 35.12 14.81
CA ILE A 582 -31.82 35.70 13.87
C ILE A 582 -31.10 36.84 14.58
N THR A 583 -29.78 36.70 14.79
CA THR A 583 -28.93 37.76 15.33
C THR A 583 -27.92 38.19 14.28
N VAL A 584 -27.95 39.47 13.88
CA VAL A 584 -27.04 40.03 12.87
C VAL A 584 -26.03 40.96 13.56
N TYR A 585 -24.77 40.56 13.61
CA TYR A 585 -23.67 41.42 14.08
C TYR A 585 -22.99 42.09 12.88
N ALA A 586 -23.60 43.15 12.34
CA ALA A 586 -23.06 43.88 11.19
C ALA A 586 -23.19 45.40 11.36
N PRO A 587 -22.25 46.20 10.81
CA PRO A 587 -22.38 47.66 10.79
C PRO A 587 -23.51 48.15 9.87
N LEU A 588 -23.99 47.31 8.96
CA LEU A 588 -25.13 47.57 8.08
C LEU A 588 -25.93 46.29 7.86
N PHE A 589 -27.25 46.37 8.06
CA PHE A 589 -28.21 45.38 7.59
C PHE A 589 -29.10 46.05 6.53
N SER A 590 -29.18 45.48 5.34
CA SER A 590 -30.01 45.99 4.24
C SER A 590 -30.96 44.90 3.76
N GLN A 591 -32.26 45.17 3.79
CA GLN A 591 -33.30 44.31 3.25
C GLN A 591 -33.97 45.01 2.07
N GLN A 592 -33.85 44.45 0.87
CA GLN A 592 -34.47 44.98 -0.34
C GLN A 592 -35.52 43.99 -0.86
N THR A 593 -36.77 44.43 -0.97
CA THR A 593 -37.87 43.63 -1.51
C THR A 593 -38.37 44.28 -2.80
N SER A 594 -38.44 43.53 -3.90
CA SER A 594 -38.94 44.03 -5.19
C SER A 594 -40.47 43.93 -5.34
N GLY A 595 -41.11 43.06 -4.54
CA GLY A 595 -42.57 42.88 -4.47
C GLY A 595 -43.16 43.32 -3.13
N ALA A 596 -44.24 42.65 -2.69
CA ALA A 596 -44.88 42.94 -1.41
C ALA A 596 -44.01 42.45 -0.23
N HIS A 597 -43.79 43.32 0.75
CA HIS A 597 -43.19 42.98 2.03
C HIS A 597 -44.29 42.92 3.10
N VAL A 598 -44.54 41.74 3.66
CA VAL A 598 -45.59 41.52 4.67
C VAL A 598 -44.95 40.96 5.93
N VAL A 599 -45.10 41.67 7.04
CA VAL A 599 -44.69 41.22 8.38
C VAL A 599 -45.96 40.93 9.17
N HIS A 600 -46.14 39.68 9.61
CA HIS A 600 -47.25 39.27 10.47
C HIS A 600 -46.73 38.97 11.87
N ILE A 601 -47.23 39.69 12.87
CA ILE A 601 -46.80 39.55 14.27
C ILE A 601 -48.02 39.10 15.07
N GLY A 602 -48.01 37.84 15.53
CA GLY A 602 -49.12 37.26 16.31
C GLY A 602 -49.12 37.62 17.80
N GLY A 603 -48.07 38.30 18.29
CA GLY A 603 -47.90 38.71 19.68
C GLY A 603 -47.33 40.13 19.80
N THR A 604 -46.63 40.43 20.89
CA THR A 604 -46.04 41.76 21.12
C THR A 604 -44.81 41.99 20.23
N CYS A 605 -44.80 43.11 19.50
CA CYS A 605 -43.60 43.64 18.84
C CYS A 605 -43.03 44.78 19.67
N ASN A 606 -41.74 44.70 20.04
CA ASN A 606 -41.00 45.80 20.63
C ASN A 606 -39.88 46.18 19.64
N GLU A 607 -39.96 47.39 19.07
CA GLU A 607 -38.89 47.96 18.25
C GLU A 607 -38.22 49.08 19.04
N THR A 608 -36.95 48.89 19.37
CA THR A 608 -36.13 49.89 20.08
C THR A 608 -35.06 50.39 19.14
N THR A 609 -35.01 51.71 18.92
CA THR A 609 -33.94 52.35 18.15
C THR A 609 -33.16 53.27 19.09
N ASP A 610 -31.89 52.95 19.35
CA ASP A 610 -31.01 53.75 20.23
C ASP A 610 -30.41 54.99 19.53
N GLY A 611 -30.62 55.11 18.21
CA GLY A 611 -30.12 56.19 17.36
C GLY A 611 -31.23 56.96 16.65
N SER A 612 -30.92 57.57 15.50
CA SER A 612 -31.93 58.25 14.69
C SER A 612 -32.75 57.26 13.86
N TRP A 613 -34.06 57.25 14.04
CA TRP A 613 -34.99 56.55 13.18
C TRP A 613 -35.54 57.50 12.10
N THR A 614 -35.42 57.11 10.83
CA THR A 614 -35.99 57.87 9.71
C THR A 614 -36.87 56.94 8.90
N HIS A 615 -38.15 57.28 8.79
CA HIS A 615 -39.12 56.55 7.96
C HIS A 615 -39.57 57.45 6.81
N GLY A 616 -39.17 57.11 5.59
CA GLY A 616 -39.52 57.85 4.38
C GLY A 616 -40.48 57.05 3.51
N VAL A 617 -41.61 57.66 3.14
CA VAL A 617 -42.57 57.08 2.20
C VAL A 617 -42.82 58.07 1.08
N SER A 618 -42.70 57.63 -0.17
CA SER A 618 -42.93 58.45 -1.37
C SER A 618 -44.35 58.33 -1.94
N GLY A 619 -45.12 57.33 -1.49
CA GLY A 619 -46.51 57.09 -1.86
C GLY A 619 -47.49 57.40 -0.73
N ALA A 620 -48.74 56.95 -0.89
CA ALA A 620 -49.76 57.04 0.16
C ALA A 620 -49.41 56.11 1.34
N VAL A 621 -49.65 56.60 2.57
CA VAL A 621 -49.51 55.84 3.81
C VAL A 621 -50.88 55.73 4.45
N ASP A 622 -51.38 54.51 4.61
CA ASP A 622 -52.56 54.21 5.42
C ASP A 622 -52.13 53.54 6.73
N GLN A 623 -52.38 54.20 7.86
CA GLN A 623 -52.17 53.64 9.20
C GLN A 623 -53.53 53.44 9.88
N LEU A 624 -53.87 52.18 10.17
CA LEU A 624 -55.10 51.83 10.86
C LEU A 624 -54.79 51.31 12.26
N TYR A 625 -55.22 52.05 13.27
CA TYR A 625 -55.17 51.62 14.66
C TYR A 625 -56.57 51.20 15.10
N ALA A 626 -56.77 49.91 15.39
CA ALA A 626 -58.09 49.35 15.68
C ALA A 626 -58.65 49.70 17.07
N SER A 627 -57.83 50.23 17.99
CA SER A 627 -58.26 50.60 19.35
C SER A 627 -57.70 51.95 19.81
N HIS A 628 -56.41 52.00 20.12
CA HIS A 628 -55.77 53.16 20.72
C HIS A 628 -54.37 53.37 20.13
N HIS A 629 -54.06 54.62 19.81
CA HIS A 629 -52.72 55.07 19.44
C HIS A 629 -52.32 56.21 20.38
N SER A 630 -51.21 56.02 21.10
CA SER A 630 -50.60 57.06 21.93
C SER A 630 -49.19 57.34 21.46
N LEU A 631 -48.91 58.61 21.17
CA LEU A 631 -47.58 59.11 20.96
C LEU A 631 -47.15 59.91 22.19
N PHE A 632 -46.09 59.47 22.87
CA PHE A 632 -45.45 60.22 23.94
C PHE A 632 -44.12 60.78 23.44
N VAL A 633 -43.94 62.10 23.54
CA VAL A 633 -42.70 62.78 23.17
C VAL A 633 -42.15 63.44 24.44
N GLY A 634 -40.96 63.01 24.89
CA GLY A 634 -40.35 63.51 26.12
C GLY A 634 -39.79 64.93 26.03
N GLU A 635 -39.62 65.47 24.82
CA GLU A 635 -39.11 66.82 24.55
C GLU A 635 -40.00 67.56 23.52
N SER A 636 -39.44 68.22 22.51
CA SER A 636 -40.20 68.96 21.49
C SER A 636 -40.73 68.05 20.38
N SER A 637 -42.03 68.18 20.06
CA SER A 637 -42.60 67.64 18.82
C SER A 637 -42.91 68.77 17.85
N ALA A 638 -42.55 68.61 16.58
CA ALA A 638 -42.90 69.52 15.51
C ALA A 638 -43.53 68.73 14.36
N GLN A 639 -44.73 69.15 13.93
CA GLN A 639 -45.39 68.61 12.73
C GLN A 639 -45.51 69.74 11.71
N THR A 640 -44.98 69.51 10.52
CA THR A 640 -45.01 70.48 9.42
C THR A 640 -45.76 69.89 8.24
N TYR A 641 -46.85 70.54 7.84
CA TYR A 641 -47.68 70.12 6.71
C TYR A 641 -47.47 71.07 5.54
N GLY A 642 -46.92 70.56 4.43
CA GLY A 642 -46.54 71.39 3.27
C GLY A 642 -47.70 71.84 2.37
N GLN A 643 -48.89 71.23 2.47
CA GLN A 643 -50.02 71.44 1.56
C GLN A 643 -51.38 71.60 2.29
N GLY A 644 -51.34 71.82 3.62
CA GLY A 644 -52.52 71.97 4.48
C GLY A 644 -52.82 70.72 5.34
N LEU A 645 -53.54 70.94 6.45
CA LEU A 645 -53.99 69.90 7.38
C LEU A 645 -55.53 69.92 7.41
N PHE A 646 -56.16 68.77 7.13
CA PHE A 646 -57.60 68.58 7.28
C PHE A 646 -57.85 67.64 8.46
N VAL A 647 -58.35 68.19 9.58
CA VAL A 647 -58.83 67.39 10.72
C VAL A 647 -60.35 67.35 10.65
N THR A 648 -60.92 66.14 10.54
CA THR A 648 -62.37 65.92 10.63
C THR A 648 -62.65 65.11 11.89
N VAL A 649 -63.22 65.74 12.92
CA VAL A 649 -63.70 65.06 14.12
C VAL A 649 -65.19 64.75 13.92
N GLY A 650 -65.55 63.47 13.91
CA GLY A 650 -66.92 63.03 13.58
C GLY A 650 -67.96 63.47 14.62
N THR A 651 -68.01 62.82 15.77
CA THR A 651 -69.00 63.08 16.83
C THR A 651 -68.38 63.37 18.20
N GLY A 652 -67.06 63.57 18.25
CA GLY A 652 -66.31 63.84 19.48
C GLY A 652 -65.81 65.28 19.56
N ASP A 653 -65.22 65.63 20.70
CA ASP A 653 -64.59 66.93 20.92
C ASP A 653 -63.13 66.91 20.41
N GLU A 654 -62.70 68.02 19.81
CA GLU A 654 -61.28 68.33 19.67
C GLU A 654 -60.87 69.28 20.80
N SER A 655 -60.10 68.79 21.77
CA SER A 655 -59.59 69.61 22.88
C SER A 655 -58.09 69.87 22.73
N HIS A 656 -57.69 71.14 22.81
CA HIS A 656 -56.28 71.54 22.94
C HIS A 656 -56.08 72.19 24.31
N ASP A 657 -55.58 71.42 25.28
CA ASP A 657 -55.23 71.93 26.60
C ASP A 657 -53.81 72.53 26.58
N VAL A 658 -53.73 73.86 26.54
CA VAL A 658 -52.46 74.61 26.57
C VAL A 658 -52.28 75.25 27.94
N THR A 659 -51.31 74.78 28.71
CA THR A 659 -51.09 75.17 30.12
C THR A 659 -50.25 76.43 30.32
N SER A 660 -49.77 77.08 29.25
CA SER A 660 -49.03 78.34 29.34
C SER A 660 -49.59 79.42 28.40
N SER A 661 -49.12 79.51 27.15
CA SER A 661 -49.47 80.58 26.23
C SER A 661 -49.95 80.04 24.90
N PHE A 662 -51.14 80.46 24.46
CA PHE A 662 -51.67 80.20 23.13
C PHE A 662 -51.54 81.45 22.26
N TRP A 663 -50.86 81.34 21.12
CA TRP A 663 -50.66 82.45 20.18
C TRP A 663 -51.30 82.12 18.82
N LEU A 664 -52.34 82.87 18.44
CA LEU A 664 -52.86 82.89 17.08
C LEU A 664 -52.34 84.14 16.35
N ARG A 665 -51.31 83.97 15.50
CA ARG A 665 -50.77 85.07 14.66
C ARG A 665 -51.23 84.88 13.22
N THR A 666 -52.01 85.81 12.70
CA THR A 666 -52.38 85.89 11.28
C THR A 666 -51.79 87.19 10.70
N ALA A 667 -51.45 87.19 9.41
CA ALA A 667 -50.79 88.33 8.76
C ALA A 667 -51.77 89.32 8.10
N VAL A 668 -53.09 89.05 8.15
CA VAL A 668 -54.11 89.88 7.49
C VAL A 668 -55.33 90.03 8.40
N ASP A 669 -56.29 89.09 8.34
CA ASP A 669 -57.50 89.09 9.16
C ASP A 669 -57.50 87.88 10.11
N ALA A 670 -57.96 88.08 11.34
CA ALA A 670 -58.32 87.01 12.26
C ALA A 670 -59.84 87.07 12.46
N ASN A 671 -60.55 86.09 11.90
CA ASN A 671 -62.01 86.08 11.89
C ASN A 671 -62.54 85.00 12.83
N ILE A 672 -63.06 85.40 14.00
CA ILE A 672 -63.67 84.49 14.98
C ILE A 672 -65.18 84.50 14.75
N ASN A 673 -65.68 83.56 13.95
CA ASN A 673 -67.12 83.39 13.71
C ASN A 673 -67.69 82.28 14.60
N ALA A 674 -68.49 82.65 15.60
CA ALA A 674 -69.24 81.71 16.42
C ALA A 674 -70.74 81.79 16.11
N ARG A 675 -71.40 80.63 15.93
CA ARG A 675 -72.84 80.56 15.58
C ARG A 675 -73.80 80.75 16.76
N GLN A 676 -73.32 80.82 17.99
CA GLN A 676 -74.19 81.01 19.17
C GLN A 676 -73.63 82.06 20.14
N THR A 677 -72.37 81.95 20.60
CA THR A 677 -71.79 82.90 21.56
C THR A 677 -70.29 83.10 21.34
N VAL A 678 -69.83 84.36 21.27
CA VAL A 678 -68.42 84.74 21.44
C VAL A 678 -68.25 85.21 22.88
N ARG A 679 -67.49 84.49 23.71
CA ARG A 679 -67.25 84.84 25.12
C ARG A 679 -65.75 85.06 25.33
N ILE A 680 -65.36 86.31 25.62
CA ILE A 680 -63.99 86.67 25.97
C ILE A 680 -63.98 86.90 27.49
N VAL A 681 -63.27 86.05 28.25
CA VAL A 681 -63.18 86.15 29.71
C VAL A 681 -61.69 86.19 30.09
N GLY A 682 -61.25 87.34 30.61
CA GLY A 682 -59.94 87.52 31.22
C GLY A 682 -59.99 87.34 32.74
N LYS A 683 -58.83 87.21 33.40
CA LYS A 683 -58.73 87.04 34.86
C LYS A 683 -58.48 88.35 35.64
N THR A 684 -58.29 89.49 34.98
CA THR A 684 -57.93 90.75 35.66
C THR A 684 -58.31 92.03 34.90
N GLU A 685 -58.23 92.07 33.57
CA GLU A 685 -58.66 93.22 32.76
C GLU A 685 -58.98 92.77 31.32
N VAL A 686 -59.91 93.45 30.64
CA VAL A 686 -60.14 93.30 29.20
C VAL A 686 -59.85 94.64 28.53
N ASP A 687 -58.68 94.72 27.87
CA ASP A 687 -58.26 95.86 27.07
C ASP A 687 -58.36 95.53 25.58
N VAL A 688 -59.19 96.28 24.84
CA VAL A 688 -59.23 96.20 23.38
C VAL A 688 -58.83 97.56 22.81
N PHE A 689 -57.66 97.59 22.16
CA PHE A 689 -57.10 98.79 21.54
C PHE A 689 -56.95 98.59 20.03
N SER A 690 -57.43 99.58 19.26
CA SER A 690 -57.18 99.67 17.83
C SER A 690 -56.98 101.14 17.46
N PRO A 691 -55.95 101.51 16.67
CA PRO A 691 -55.74 102.90 16.27
C PRO A 691 -56.81 103.43 15.30
N SER A 692 -57.58 102.53 14.66
CA SER A 692 -58.54 102.87 13.61
C SER A 692 -59.99 102.57 14.04
N LYS A 693 -60.39 101.30 14.02
CA LYS A 693 -61.77 100.88 14.27
C LYS A 693 -61.80 99.70 15.23
N ILE A 694 -62.73 99.71 16.17
CA ILE A 694 -63.21 98.52 16.90
C ILE A 694 -64.63 98.28 16.44
N GLU A 695 -64.90 97.09 15.94
CA GLU A 695 -66.23 96.67 15.50
C GLU A 695 -66.57 95.32 16.11
N LEU A 696 -67.67 95.27 16.85
CA LEU A 696 -68.26 94.04 17.37
C LEU A 696 -69.65 93.92 16.78
N SER A 697 -69.87 92.93 15.92
CA SER A 697 -71.16 92.73 15.28
C SER A 697 -71.65 91.29 15.38
N THR A 698 -72.96 91.11 15.52
CA THR A 698 -73.61 89.79 15.50
C THR A 698 -74.77 89.75 14.52
N GLY A 699 -74.93 88.64 13.79
CA GLY A 699 -76.08 88.40 12.90
C GLY A 699 -77.11 87.44 13.51
N GLY A 700 -78.39 87.59 13.13
CA GLY A 700 -79.43 86.57 13.34
C GLY A 700 -79.82 86.26 14.80
N GLY A 701 -80.41 87.23 15.51
CA GLY A 701 -80.98 87.00 16.86
C GLY A 701 -79.93 86.80 17.97
N ALA A 702 -78.65 86.94 17.67
CA ALA A 702 -77.55 86.77 18.61
C ALA A 702 -77.30 88.04 19.45
N SER A 703 -76.78 87.85 20.66
CA SER A 703 -76.49 88.93 21.61
C SER A 703 -74.99 89.10 21.82
N ILE A 704 -74.55 90.33 22.07
CA ILE A 704 -73.17 90.65 22.48
C ILE A 704 -73.17 90.84 24.00
N VAL A 705 -72.33 90.08 24.71
CA VAL A 705 -72.13 90.22 26.16
C VAL A 705 -70.65 90.42 26.46
N LEU A 706 -70.31 91.58 27.00
CA LEU A 706 -68.99 91.89 27.55
C LEU A 706 -69.14 92.01 29.07
N GLU A 707 -68.51 91.12 29.84
CA GLU A 707 -68.63 91.04 31.31
C GLU A 707 -67.25 90.88 31.95
N HIS A 708 -66.83 91.88 32.74
CA HIS A 708 -65.57 91.84 33.51
C HIS A 708 -65.57 92.89 34.64
N ASP A 709 -64.59 92.92 35.53
CA ASP A 709 -64.45 93.96 36.56
C ASP A 709 -64.14 95.33 35.95
N THR A 710 -63.05 95.47 35.20
CA THR A 710 -62.76 96.69 34.39
C THR A 710 -62.75 96.38 32.90
N ILE A 711 -63.39 97.25 32.10
CA ILE A 711 -63.45 97.18 30.64
C ILE A 711 -63.02 98.53 30.05
N LYS A 712 -61.98 98.53 29.19
CA LYS A 712 -61.55 99.73 28.46
C LYS A 712 -61.53 99.50 26.95
N LEU A 713 -62.26 100.33 26.22
CA LEU A 713 -62.29 100.34 24.76
C LEU A 713 -61.76 101.68 24.25
N LYS A 714 -60.71 101.63 23.41
CA LYS A 714 -60.09 102.85 22.87
C LYS A 714 -59.76 102.69 21.39
N ALA A 715 -60.43 103.49 20.56
CA ALA A 715 -60.19 103.57 19.12
C ALA A 715 -60.65 104.91 18.54
N LYS A 716 -60.35 105.19 17.26
CA LYS A 716 -60.93 106.36 16.58
C LYS A 716 -62.43 106.22 16.37
N PHE A 717 -62.88 105.00 16.02
CA PHE A 717 -64.29 104.65 15.84
C PHE A 717 -64.61 103.37 16.60
N ILE A 718 -65.63 103.41 17.47
CA ILE A 718 -66.11 102.22 18.18
C ILE A 718 -67.55 101.95 17.74
N GLN A 719 -67.80 100.75 17.22
CA GLN A 719 -69.10 100.28 16.78
C GLN A 719 -69.43 98.95 17.45
N ILE A 720 -70.56 98.89 18.14
CA ILE A 720 -71.08 97.67 18.73
C ILE A 720 -72.51 97.48 18.22
N GLU A 721 -72.72 96.48 17.37
CA GLU A 721 -73.99 96.17 16.73
C GLU A 721 -74.46 94.76 17.09
N ALA A 722 -75.47 94.68 17.95
CA ALA A 722 -76.14 93.41 18.23
C ALA A 722 -77.48 93.34 17.51
N THR A 723 -77.77 92.17 16.92
CA THR A 723 -79.08 91.92 16.29
C THR A 723 -80.20 91.70 17.31
N SER A 724 -79.90 91.09 18.47
CA SER A 724 -80.84 90.97 19.60
C SER A 724 -80.47 91.92 20.74
N ASN A 725 -79.72 91.48 21.76
CA ASN A 725 -79.34 92.32 22.91
C ASN A 725 -77.86 92.70 22.87
N ALA A 726 -77.55 93.93 23.26
CA ALA A 726 -76.18 94.37 23.54
C ALA A 726 -76.05 94.66 25.04
N LYS A 727 -75.23 93.87 25.74
CA LYS A 727 -74.97 94.04 27.17
C LYS A 727 -73.47 94.21 27.41
N VAL A 728 -73.10 95.36 27.96
CA VAL A 728 -71.74 95.61 28.45
C VAL A 728 -71.85 95.86 29.94
N THR A 729 -71.18 95.03 30.72
CA THR A 729 -71.23 95.06 32.18
C THR A 729 -69.80 95.02 32.71
N ALA A 730 -69.35 96.15 33.22
CA ALA A 730 -68.17 96.21 34.05
C ALA A 730 -68.59 96.12 35.52
N ALA A 731 -67.88 95.41 36.40
CA ALA A 731 -68.18 95.42 37.82
C ALA A 731 -67.67 96.73 38.48
N ASP A 732 -66.44 97.12 38.17
CA ASP A 732 -65.72 98.27 38.73
C ASP A 732 -65.79 99.49 37.81
N SER A 733 -65.25 99.40 36.58
CA SER A 733 -65.22 100.56 35.66
C SER A 733 -65.38 100.20 34.18
N LEU A 734 -66.26 100.94 33.50
CA LEU A 734 -66.47 100.89 32.06
C LEU A 734 -66.00 102.21 31.45
N GLN A 735 -64.98 102.15 30.58
CA GLN A 735 -64.43 103.32 29.90
C GLN A 735 -64.44 103.13 28.38
N MET A 736 -65.08 104.06 27.65
CA MET A 736 -65.08 104.08 26.19
C MET A 736 -64.59 105.44 25.69
N PHE A 737 -63.45 105.44 24.98
CA PHE A 737 -62.84 106.65 24.41
C PHE A 737 -62.74 106.54 22.89
N ALA A 738 -63.54 107.33 22.18
CA ALA A 738 -63.43 107.42 20.73
C ALA A 738 -63.85 108.79 20.16
N GLY A 739 -63.59 109.01 18.87
CA GLY A 739 -64.09 110.18 18.15
C GLY A 739 -65.59 110.07 17.89
N VAL A 740 -66.05 108.88 17.50
CA VAL A 740 -67.47 108.51 17.37
C VAL A 740 -67.70 107.17 18.07
N ILE A 741 -68.78 107.08 18.83
CA ILE A 741 -69.23 105.86 19.50
C ILE A 741 -70.66 105.60 19.04
N ASP A 742 -70.87 104.45 18.39
CA ASP A 742 -72.19 103.97 17.99
C ASP A 742 -72.44 102.59 18.63
N VAL A 743 -73.40 102.56 19.56
CA VAL A 743 -73.82 101.32 20.21
C VAL A 743 -75.30 101.11 19.92
N GLN A 744 -75.58 100.04 19.19
CA GLN A 744 -76.91 99.73 18.69
C GLN A 744 -77.34 98.31 19.01
N ALA A 745 -78.53 98.19 19.61
CA ALA A 745 -79.30 96.95 19.65
C ALA A 745 -80.49 97.09 18.68
N MET A 746 -80.54 96.24 17.66
CA MET A 746 -81.49 96.38 16.56
C MET A 746 -82.94 96.05 16.95
N SER A 747 -83.15 95.08 17.86
CA SER A 747 -84.50 94.63 18.25
C SER A 747 -84.69 94.33 19.74
N GLY A 748 -83.60 94.21 20.51
CA GLY A 748 -83.62 93.91 21.94
C GLY A 748 -83.12 95.07 22.81
N ASP A 749 -82.86 94.75 24.07
CA ASP A 749 -82.46 95.73 25.08
C ASP A 749 -80.98 96.11 24.93
N LEU A 750 -80.71 97.41 25.10
CA LEU A 750 -79.36 97.94 25.27
C LEU A 750 -79.13 98.25 26.76
N SER A 751 -78.13 97.61 27.36
CA SER A 751 -77.78 97.82 28.78
C SER A 751 -76.29 98.07 28.95
N LEU A 752 -75.96 99.24 29.51
CA LEU A 752 -74.63 99.58 30.02
C LEU A 752 -74.69 99.61 31.55
N ARG A 753 -73.81 98.84 32.22
CA ARG A 753 -73.76 98.77 33.68
C ARG A 753 -72.33 98.78 34.20
N GLY A 754 -72.12 99.47 35.31
CA GLY A 754 -70.89 99.41 36.10
C GLY A 754 -70.83 100.51 37.14
N GLU A 755 -70.01 100.31 38.17
CA GLU A 755 -69.87 101.26 39.29
C GLU A 755 -69.50 102.67 38.81
N VAL A 756 -68.57 102.75 37.85
CA VAL A 756 -68.22 103.98 37.12
C VAL A 756 -68.38 103.76 35.62
N ILE A 757 -69.25 104.53 34.98
CA ILE A 757 -69.45 104.54 33.52
C ILE A 757 -68.97 105.89 32.98
N ASP A 758 -67.86 105.90 32.23
CA ASP A 758 -67.33 107.07 31.53
C ASP A 758 -67.29 106.81 30.01
N VAL A 759 -68.22 107.45 29.28
CA VAL A 759 -68.36 107.34 27.83
C VAL A 759 -68.16 108.71 27.22
N GLN A 760 -67.05 108.92 26.52
CA GLN A 760 -66.68 110.20 25.93
C GLN A 760 -66.48 110.08 24.41
N ALA A 761 -67.31 110.83 23.67
CA ALA A 761 -67.04 111.14 22.27
C ALA A 761 -66.19 112.41 22.20
N MET A 762 -64.92 112.29 21.85
CA MET A 762 -63.96 113.39 21.96
C MET A 762 -64.10 114.46 20.86
N SER A 763 -64.74 114.16 19.72
CA SER A 763 -64.85 115.11 18.61
C SER A 763 -66.01 114.83 17.63
N GLY A 764 -66.98 113.99 18.00
CA GLY A 764 -68.05 113.50 17.13
C GLY A 764 -69.28 113.06 17.91
N ASP A 765 -70.26 112.45 17.23
CA ASP A 765 -71.54 112.11 17.85
C ASP A 765 -71.42 110.90 18.80
N LEU A 766 -72.14 110.99 19.93
CA LEU A 766 -72.41 109.86 20.80
C LEU A 766 -73.86 109.41 20.57
N ALA A 767 -74.04 108.22 19.97
CA ALA A 767 -75.36 107.64 19.73
C ALA A 767 -75.52 106.33 20.51
N LEU A 768 -76.53 106.28 21.38
CA LEU A 768 -76.98 105.07 22.06
C LEU A 768 -78.41 104.76 21.61
N ARG A 769 -78.59 103.66 20.87
CA ARG A 769 -79.88 103.28 20.29
C ARG A 769 -80.26 101.88 20.73
N GLY A 770 -81.35 101.75 21.48
CA GLY A 770 -81.93 100.46 21.85
C GLY A 770 -83.35 100.33 21.32
N GLY A 771 -83.88 99.11 21.30
CA GLY A 771 -85.24 98.82 20.88
C GLY A 771 -86.28 99.33 21.88
N PRO A 772 -86.98 98.45 22.63
CA PRO A 772 -88.04 98.87 23.54
C PRO A 772 -87.52 99.64 24.78
N MET A 773 -86.25 99.46 25.15
CA MET A 773 -85.67 100.06 26.35
C MET A 773 -84.15 100.29 26.22
N VAL A 774 -83.70 101.48 26.64
CA VAL A 774 -82.27 101.78 26.88
C VAL A 774 -82.10 102.02 28.38
N LYS A 775 -81.21 101.25 29.03
CA LYS A 775 -80.90 101.38 30.46
C LYS A 775 -79.41 101.66 30.67
N ILE A 776 -79.11 102.78 31.33
CA ILE A 776 -77.78 103.10 31.87
C ILE A 776 -77.93 103.10 33.38
N ASN A 777 -77.33 102.11 34.02
CA ASN A 777 -77.37 101.98 35.48
C ASN A 777 -75.94 102.01 36.01
N THR A 778 -75.63 103.04 36.78
CA THR A 778 -74.46 103.08 37.66
C THR A 778 -74.70 102.25 38.89
#